data_AF-A0A832SPC6-F1
#
_entry.id   AF-A0A832SPC6-F1
#
_cell.length_a   1.000
_cell.length_b   1.000
_cell.length_c   1.000
_cell.angle_alpha   90.00
_cell.angle_beta   90.00
_cell.angle_gamma   90.00
#
_symmetry.space_group_name_H-M   'P 1'
#
loop_
_entity.id
_entity.type
_entity.pdbx_description
1 polymer ?
#
loop_
_entity_poly.entity_id
_entity_poly.type
_entity_poly.pdbx_seq_one_letter_code
_entity_poly.pdbx_strand_id
1 'polypeptide(L)'
;MNAINTLAFRIFGEKILENEDRYALFRIKLRQSQIPLPVEQYVSTAILYSLLAGIFGGLAGLLIGKQLFKGTTPESIVSTFGISSWVTRVVEAPVLIEAHFPFILTIVGGLIFFSMIAAFTYGLIMAYPPMKADSRKRAINATMPHATAFLYVLQRGGGMTIFDIMKSLSKHSHLYGTASHEFGNIIRDVEYFGKDLQDALWNAADRTPSEQFKDLVDGLISIVSGGGDITLYLKNKTDLYKSNANKEHKRFLDTLGLLAEVYITVFVVGPLFLMVILVVMNMIDNGGATNLYILVYGAIPFGTAIFLVFLDMLTGDAEKMPEEKTSRIKSDSFSDVRVKPWTERDEELLQKMAFYEKVNRVKNVILHPIKTMLDRPVYAFVISVPIALGYFASAFLKQMPYEGGFIETASTLDDYIFVTLLVLFIPYIIFHELEVRKIRQIEDQVPEFLKRLASINGTGILLADAIAITAQSNMGKLRSEIKCTVADIRWNSNLEEALKRFEARIRTNMTRRSLTLIAKASESTGDIHKVISTVADDADIEKNLKKERSAEMFIYVFIIFVTFCVFLVIVYVLAAFFLPALDGSSNPAMSMGGFDLKEYTLLFFHAALLQGLGSGMVAGKMGSGSISSGLKHSLAMMTVSYVLFTLFI
;
A
#
# COMPACT_ATOMS: atom_id res chain seq x y z
N MET A 1 -20.01 14.09 22.54
CA MET A 1 -18.99 15.15 22.80
C MET A 1 -18.15 14.69 23.99
N ASN A 2 -16.83 14.64 23.86
CA ASN A 2 -15.97 14.08 24.92
C ASN A 2 -15.72 15.13 26.01
N ALA A 3 -15.86 14.75 27.29
CA ALA A 3 -15.65 15.63 28.44
C ALA A 3 -14.27 16.33 28.43
N ILE A 4 -13.25 15.64 27.91
CA ILE A 4 -11.87 16.14 27.77
C ILE A 4 -11.81 17.33 26.81
N ASN A 5 -12.52 17.28 25.68
CA ASN A 5 -12.49 18.37 24.69
C ASN A 5 -13.17 19.63 25.24
N THR A 6 -14.19 19.48 26.08
CA THR A 6 -14.87 20.60 26.73
C THR A 6 -13.99 21.23 27.82
N LEU A 7 -13.28 20.39 28.59
CA LEU A 7 -12.34 20.85 29.61
C LEU A 7 -11.16 21.61 28.98
N ALA A 8 -10.59 21.08 27.89
CA ALA A 8 -9.52 21.74 27.15
C ALA A 8 -9.96 23.11 26.60
N PHE A 9 -11.14 23.20 26.00
CA PHE A 9 -11.68 24.45 25.49
C PHE A 9 -11.93 25.48 26.60
N ARG A 10 -12.41 25.06 27.78
CA ARG A 10 -12.62 25.98 28.90
C ARG A 10 -11.30 26.59 29.41
N ILE A 11 -10.19 25.85 29.34
CA ILE A 11 -8.88 26.30 29.84
C ILE A 11 -8.14 27.16 28.81
N PHE A 12 -8.17 26.78 27.53
CA PHE A 12 -7.32 27.39 26.49
C PHE A 12 -8.09 28.13 25.39
N GLY A 13 -9.41 27.95 25.29
CA GLY A 13 -10.22 28.41 24.16
C GLY A 13 -10.26 29.93 24.01
N GLU A 14 -10.33 30.68 25.11
CA GLU A 14 -10.39 32.15 25.10
C GLU A 14 -9.14 32.77 24.45
N LYS A 15 -7.95 32.26 24.79
CA LYS A 15 -6.67 32.71 24.23
C LYS A 15 -6.49 32.36 22.74
N ILE A 16 -7.16 31.30 22.28
CA ILE A 16 -7.13 30.89 20.87
C ILE A 16 -8.11 31.73 20.05
N LEU A 17 -9.26 32.09 20.62
CA LEU A 17 -10.23 33.00 20.01
C LEU A 17 -9.62 34.39 19.75
N GLU A 18 -8.80 34.90 20.67
CA GLU A 18 -8.07 36.16 20.47
C GLU A 18 -7.07 36.14 19.30
N ASN A 19 -6.64 34.95 18.85
CA ASN A 19 -5.67 34.77 17.77
C ASN A 19 -6.27 34.02 16.56
N GLU A 20 -7.53 34.30 16.23
CA GLU A 20 -8.28 33.60 15.17
C GLU A 20 -7.54 33.64 13.81
N ASP A 21 -6.95 34.78 13.46
CA ASP A 21 -6.23 34.98 12.20
C ASP A 21 -5.06 34.01 12.01
N ARG A 22 -4.36 33.66 13.11
CA ARG A 22 -3.22 32.73 13.07
C ARG A 22 -3.65 31.33 12.60
N TYR A 23 -4.90 30.95 12.82
CA TYR A 23 -5.43 29.63 12.52
C TYR A 23 -6.38 29.61 11.31
N ALA A 24 -6.48 30.70 10.54
CA ALA A 24 -7.37 30.79 9.38
C ALA A 24 -7.09 29.70 8.33
N LEU A 25 -5.83 29.50 7.94
CA LEU A 25 -5.44 28.43 7.01
C LEU A 25 -5.71 27.03 7.58
N PHE A 26 -5.50 26.85 8.89
CA PHE A 26 -5.77 25.59 9.56
C PHE A 26 -7.27 25.28 9.62
N ARG A 27 -8.13 26.30 9.76
CA ARG A 27 -9.58 26.17 9.67
C ARG A 27 -10.02 25.55 8.35
N ILE A 28 -9.43 26.03 7.25
CA ILE A 28 -9.71 25.49 5.91
C ILE A 28 -9.31 24.01 5.85
N LYS A 29 -8.09 23.66 6.28
CA LYS A 29 -7.63 22.26 6.32
C LYS A 29 -8.47 21.38 7.24
N LEU A 30 -8.94 21.90 8.36
CA LEU A 30 -9.81 21.18 9.29
C LEU A 30 -11.17 20.88 8.65
N ARG A 31 -11.81 21.86 8.01
CA ARG A 31 -13.06 21.67 7.23
C ARG A 31 -12.86 20.65 6.10
N GLN A 32 -11.78 20.82 5.33
CA GLN A 32 -11.36 19.92 4.27
C GLN A 32 -11.01 18.51 4.75
N SER A 33 -10.77 18.29 6.05
CA SER A 33 -10.52 16.96 6.62
C SER A 33 -11.79 16.26 7.13
N GLN A 34 -12.95 16.93 7.05
CA GLN A 34 -14.24 16.46 7.61
C GLN A 34 -14.16 16.09 9.10
N ILE A 35 -13.32 16.79 9.87
CA ILE A 35 -13.29 16.62 11.31
C ILE A 35 -14.41 17.48 11.91
N PRO A 36 -15.37 16.91 12.66
CA PRO A 36 -16.53 17.62 13.18
C PRO A 36 -16.19 18.37 14.48
N LEU A 37 -15.09 19.12 14.49
CA LEU A 37 -14.65 19.93 15.62
C LEU A 37 -14.33 21.35 15.15
N PRO A 38 -14.72 22.38 15.91
CA PRO A 38 -14.27 23.74 15.66
C PRO A 38 -12.76 23.85 15.97
N VAL A 39 -12.08 24.80 15.32
CA VAL A 39 -10.62 24.94 15.35
C VAL A 39 -10.12 25.19 16.75
N GLU A 40 -10.84 26.03 17.48
CA GLU A 40 -10.52 26.50 18.82
C GLU A 40 -10.53 25.32 19.79
N GLN A 41 -11.51 24.42 19.64
CA GLN A 41 -11.59 23.19 20.42
C GLN A 41 -10.50 22.19 20.03
N TYR A 42 -10.18 22.07 18.74
CA TYR A 42 -9.13 21.16 18.27
C TYR A 42 -7.75 21.56 18.81
N VAL A 43 -7.37 22.84 18.66
CA VAL A 43 -6.09 23.37 19.13
C VAL A 43 -5.99 23.30 20.65
N SER A 44 -7.07 23.63 21.38
CA SER A 44 -7.12 23.49 22.84
C SER A 44 -6.85 22.05 23.26
N THR A 45 -7.47 21.09 22.58
CA THR A 45 -7.31 19.66 22.86
C THR A 45 -5.88 19.19 22.54
N ALA A 46 -5.26 19.72 21.47
CA ALA A 46 -3.88 19.43 21.12
C ALA A 46 -2.89 19.91 22.20
N ILE A 47 -3.08 21.12 22.74
CA ILE A 47 -2.26 21.68 23.82
C ILE A 47 -2.42 20.85 25.11
N LEU A 48 -3.64 20.45 25.44
CA LEU A 48 -3.89 19.65 26.64
C LEU A 48 -3.21 18.27 26.54
N TYR A 49 -3.34 17.57 25.41
CA TYR A 49 -2.68 16.27 25.22
C TYR A 49 -1.16 16.39 25.13
N SER A 50 -0.62 17.44 24.53
CA SER A 50 0.83 17.64 24.50
C SER A 50 1.42 17.94 25.87
N LEU A 51 0.71 18.69 26.72
CA LEU A 51 1.11 18.91 28.11
C LEU A 51 1.06 17.60 28.91
N LEU A 52 0.00 16.81 28.78
CA LEU A 52 -0.09 15.50 29.45
C LEU A 52 1.03 14.55 29.01
N ALA A 53 1.25 14.42 27.69
CA ALA A 53 2.35 13.62 27.14
C ALA A 53 3.72 14.15 27.60
N GLY A 54 3.88 15.47 27.64
CA GLY A 54 5.03 16.14 28.22
C GLY A 54 5.28 15.70 29.66
N ILE A 55 4.27 15.72 30.53
CA ILE A 55 4.39 15.31 31.94
C ILE A 55 4.89 13.86 32.04
N PHE A 56 4.30 12.94 31.27
CA PHE A 56 4.77 11.54 31.21
C PHE A 56 6.21 11.45 30.69
N GLY A 57 6.53 12.24 29.67
CA GLY A 57 7.87 12.36 29.13
C GLY A 57 8.87 12.85 30.17
N GLY A 58 8.55 13.90 30.91
CA GLY A 58 9.38 14.43 31.98
C GLY A 58 9.62 13.40 33.08
N LEU A 59 8.58 12.68 33.51
CA LEU A 59 8.72 11.59 34.49
C LEU A 59 9.62 10.46 33.98
N ALA A 60 9.44 10.02 32.72
CA ALA A 60 10.30 9.03 32.10
C ALA A 60 11.75 9.54 31.96
N GLY A 61 11.93 10.81 31.58
CA GLY A 61 13.22 11.47 31.48
C GLY A 61 13.93 11.57 32.82
N LEU A 62 13.21 11.80 33.92
CA LEU A 62 13.76 11.77 35.28
C LEU A 62 14.21 10.34 35.67
N LEU A 63 13.47 9.30 35.30
CA LEU A 63 13.85 7.90 35.57
C LEU A 63 15.08 7.47 34.76
N ILE A 64 15.06 7.75 33.46
CA ILE A 64 16.16 7.45 32.53
C ILE A 64 17.41 8.27 32.91
N GLY A 65 17.24 9.56 33.19
CA GLY A 65 18.31 10.45 33.64
C GLY A 65 18.94 9.96 34.95
N LYS A 66 18.12 9.53 35.92
CA LYS A 66 18.63 8.94 37.17
C LYS A 66 19.49 7.69 36.93
N GLN A 67 19.18 6.88 35.93
CA GLN A 67 19.94 5.67 35.61
C GLN A 67 21.20 5.97 34.78
N LEU A 68 21.11 6.89 33.81
CA LEU A 68 22.22 7.29 32.94
C LEU A 68 23.30 8.09 33.69
N PHE A 69 22.89 9.01 34.56
CA PHE A 69 23.81 9.91 35.29
C PHE A 69 24.19 9.38 36.67
N LYS A 70 23.96 8.09 36.93
CA LYS A 70 24.38 7.43 38.16
C LYS A 70 25.90 7.23 38.15
N GLY A 71 26.62 8.05 38.92
CA GLY A 71 28.08 7.93 39.08
C GLY A 71 28.93 8.74 38.10
N THR A 72 28.32 9.60 37.26
CA THR A 72 29.06 10.55 36.41
C THR A 72 29.72 11.66 37.24
N THR A 73 31.03 11.83 37.06
CA THR A 73 31.80 12.98 37.57
C THR A 73 31.86 14.08 36.50
N PRO A 74 32.14 15.34 36.87
CA PRO A 74 32.30 16.44 35.90
C PRO A 74 33.36 16.14 34.83
N GLU A 75 34.40 15.38 35.15
CA GLU A 75 35.51 15.03 34.26
C GLU A 75 35.08 14.07 33.12
N SER A 76 34.20 13.10 33.37
CA SER A 76 33.80 12.11 32.37
C SER A 76 32.97 12.71 31.22
N ILE A 77 32.21 13.77 31.47
CA ILE A 77 31.37 14.43 30.46
C ILE A 77 32.24 15.24 29.47
N VAL A 78 33.30 15.87 29.98
CA VAL A 78 34.24 16.68 29.19
C VAL A 78 34.99 15.80 28.18
N SER A 79 35.42 14.61 28.59
CA SER A 79 36.06 13.64 27.70
C SER A 79 35.11 13.03 26.66
N THR A 80 33.82 12.87 26.97
CA THR A 80 32.86 12.25 26.06
C THR A 80 32.28 13.22 25.03
N PHE A 81 32.11 14.51 25.36
CA PHE A 81 31.51 15.51 24.47
C PHE A 81 32.50 16.54 23.89
N GLY A 82 33.79 16.46 24.23
CA GLY A 82 34.83 17.31 23.64
C GLY A 82 34.67 18.81 23.95
N ILE A 83 34.03 19.16 25.09
CA ILE A 83 33.79 20.55 25.47
C ILE A 83 35.10 21.17 25.97
N SER A 84 35.46 22.34 25.45
CA SER A 84 36.71 23.04 25.79
C SER A 84 36.84 23.36 27.29
N SER A 85 38.03 23.15 27.83
CA SER A 85 38.42 23.27 29.26
C SER A 85 38.28 24.65 29.91
N TRP A 86 37.81 25.67 29.18
CA TRP A 86 37.46 26.97 29.79
C TRP A 86 36.08 26.94 30.47
N VAL A 87 35.18 26.04 30.04
CA VAL A 87 33.85 25.85 30.65
C VAL A 87 33.98 25.18 32.04
N THR A 88 34.95 24.29 32.21
CA THR A 88 35.22 23.61 33.49
C THR A 88 35.85 24.53 34.53
N ARG A 89 36.66 25.52 34.11
CA ARG A 89 37.31 26.49 35.02
C ARG A 89 36.35 27.52 35.63
N VAL A 90 35.16 27.72 35.04
CA VAL A 90 34.09 28.53 35.65
C VAL A 90 33.37 27.76 36.78
N VAL A 91 33.63 26.44 36.89
CA VAL A 91 33.04 25.52 37.87
C VAL A 91 34.13 24.98 38.80
N GLU A 92 35.01 25.83 39.34
CA GLU A 92 35.63 25.56 40.65
C GLU A 92 34.55 25.78 41.72
N ALA A 93 33.59 24.87 41.75
CA ALA A 93 32.40 24.99 42.57
C ALA A 93 32.65 24.35 43.96
N PRO A 94 32.17 24.96 45.06
CA PRO A 94 32.25 24.36 46.39
C PRO A 94 31.71 22.93 46.40
N VAL A 95 32.30 22.04 47.21
CA VAL A 95 32.00 20.58 47.36
C VAL A 95 30.49 20.23 47.36
N LEU A 96 29.63 21.16 47.79
CA LEU A 96 28.17 21.06 47.71
C LEU A 96 27.62 20.94 46.27
N ILE A 97 28.21 21.60 45.28
CA ILE A 97 27.73 21.62 43.89
C ILE A 97 28.11 20.31 43.17
N GLU A 98 29.27 19.72 43.45
CA GLU A 98 29.66 18.40 42.91
C GLU A 98 28.72 17.29 43.38
N ALA A 99 28.30 17.32 44.65
CA ALA A 99 27.38 16.33 45.21
C ALA A 99 25.97 16.40 44.59
N HIS A 100 25.54 17.56 44.12
CA HIS A 100 24.21 17.79 43.53
C HIS A 100 24.20 17.86 42.00
N PHE A 101 25.37 17.83 41.35
CA PHE A 101 25.51 17.91 39.90
C PHE A 101 24.72 16.84 39.12
N PRO A 102 24.77 15.52 39.46
CA PRO A 102 23.97 14.51 38.75
C PRO A 102 22.46 14.69 38.97
N PHE A 103 22.04 15.25 40.10
CA PHE A 103 20.64 15.56 40.38
C PHE A 103 20.14 16.73 39.52
N ILE A 104 20.95 17.79 39.37
CA ILE A 104 20.66 18.92 38.48
C ILE A 104 20.58 18.45 37.02
N LEU A 105 21.54 17.64 36.56
CA LEU A 105 21.53 17.07 35.21
C LEU A 105 20.30 16.20 34.95
N THR A 106 19.86 15.43 35.94
CA THR A 106 18.64 14.62 35.83
C THR A 106 17.40 15.49 35.67
N ILE A 107 17.27 16.57 36.46
CA ILE A 107 16.14 17.51 36.35
C ILE A 107 16.16 18.22 34.99
N VAL A 108 17.32 18.72 34.57
CA VAL A 108 17.48 19.38 33.27
C VAL A 108 17.15 18.41 32.13
N GLY A 109 17.65 17.18 32.19
CA GLY A 109 17.31 16.11 31.24
C GLY A 109 15.81 15.81 31.21
N GLY A 110 15.16 15.76 32.38
CA GLY A 110 13.71 15.60 32.50
C GLY A 110 12.92 16.75 31.87
N LEU A 111 13.34 18.01 32.08
CA LEU A 111 12.71 19.18 31.44
C LEU A 111 12.91 19.20 29.92
N ILE A 112 14.09 18.81 29.43
CA ILE A 112 14.35 18.68 27.99
C ILE A 112 13.45 17.60 27.40
N PHE A 113 13.34 16.44 28.05
CA PHE A 113 12.50 15.34 27.59
C PHE A 113 11.01 15.70 27.63
N PHE A 114 10.56 16.44 28.66
CA PHE A 114 9.22 17.03 28.74
C PHE A 114 8.95 17.93 27.53
N SER A 115 9.84 18.90 27.26
CA SER A 115 9.67 19.84 26.16
C SER A 115 9.71 19.15 24.80
N MET A 116 10.60 18.17 24.62
CA MET A 116 10.75 17.42 23.38
C MET A 116 9.50 16.59 23.09
N ILE A 117 8.99 15.85 24.07
CA ILE A 117 7.78 15.04 23.89
C ILE A 117 6.55 15.93 23.71
N ALA A 118 6.40 16.99 24.51
CA ALA A 118 5.29 17.93 24.34
C ALA A 118 5.29 18.56 22.94
N ALA A 119 6.44 19.05 22.47
CA ALA A 119 6.57 19.62 21.13
C ALA A 119 6.28 18.59 20.03
N PHE A 120 6.82 17.37 20.18
CA PHE A 120 6.60 16.28 19.25
C PHE A 120 5.12 15.86 19.16
N THR A 121 4.46 15.66 20.31
CA THR A 121 3.04 15.32 20.36
C THR A 121 2.17 16.43 19.80
N TYR A 122 2.44 17.70 20.14
CA TYR A 122 1.71 18.84 19.56
C TYR A 122 1.89 18.89 18.04
N GLY A 123 3.12 18.71 17.55
CA GLY A 123 3.44 18.65 16.13
C GLY A 123 2.67 17.54 15.40
N LEU A 124 2.63 16.33 15.96
CA LEU A 124 1.88 15.21 15.39
C LEU A 124 0.37 15.48 15.32
N ILE A 125 -0.23 16.02 16.40
CA ILE A 125 -1.66 16.32 16.42
C ILE A 125 -1.98 17.43 15.40
N MET A 126 -1.17 18.48 15.32
CA MET A 126 -1.38 19.56 14.36
C MET A 126 -1.11 19.13 12.90
N ALA A 127 -0.22 18.18 12.67
CA ALA A 127 0.04 17.62 11.34
C ALA A 127 -1.10 16.70 10.85
N TYR A 128 -1.90 16.13 11.75
CA TYR A 128 -2.93 15.15 11.40
C TYR A 128 -4.03 15.71 10.46
N PRO A 129 -4.68 16.87 10.71
CA PRO A 129 -5.72 17.37 9.80
C PRO A 129 -5.21 17.73 8.41
N PRO A 130 -4.07 18.44 8.22
CA PRO A 130 -3.46 18.63 6.91
C PRO A 130 -3.15 17.31 6.20
N MET A 131 -2.54 16.33 6.89
CA MET A 131 -2.24 15.01 6.31
C MET A 131 -3.52 14.29 5.87
N LYS A 132 -4.59 14.36 6.67
CA LYS A 132 -5.89 13.76 6.34
C LYS A 132 -6.57 14.48 5.17
N ALA A 133 -6.51 15.82 5.13
CA ALA A 133 -7.03 16.60 4.01
C ALA A 133 -6.28 16.28 2.71
N ASP A 134 -4.96 16.15 2.75
CA ASP A 134 -4.14 15.81 1.58
C ASP A 134 -4.32 14.32 1.17
N SER A 135 -4.56 13.41 2.11
CA SER A 135 -4.98 12.04 1.82
C SER A 135 -6.34 12.03 1.09
N ARG A 136 -7.33 12.79 1.57
CA ARG A 136 -8.63 12.95 0.90
C ARG A 136 -8.48 13.59 -0.48
N LYS A 137 -7.67 14.63 -0.62
CA LYS A 137 -7.35 15.25 -1.92
C LYS A 137 -6.87 14.22 -2.93
N ARG A 138 -5.88 13.40 -2.54
CA ARG A 138 -5.34 12.33 -3.39
C ARG A 138 -6.40 11.29 -3.74
N ALA A 139 -7.20 10.86 -2.76
CA ALA A 139 -8.27 9.89 -2.98
C ALA A 139 -9.34 10.41 -3.96
N ILE A 140 -9.74 11.69 -3.83
CA ILE A 140 -10.72 12.32 -4.74
C ILE A 140 -10.12 12.37 -6.14
N ASN A 141 -8.94 13.00 -6.30
CA ASN A 141 -8.24 13.14 -7.58
C ASN A 141 -8.06 11.80 -8.31
N ALA A 142 -7.67 10.74 -7.60
CA ALA A 142 -7.49 9.40 -8.18
C ALA A 142 -8.77 8.83 -8.80
N THR A 143 -9.94 9.21 -8.28
CA THR A 143 -11.24 8.75 -8.78
C THR A 143 -11.90 9.70 -9.78
N MET A 144 -11.41 10.94 -9.90
CA MET A 144 -11.98 11.98 -10.78
C MET A 144 -12.04 11.59 -12.26
N PRO A 145 -10.97 11.06 -12.89
CA PRO A 145 -11.02 10.73 -14.33
C PRO A 145 -12.14 9.76 -14.69
N HIS A 146 -12.40 8.79 -13.82
CA HIS A 146 -13.45 7.79 -14.01
C HIS A 146 -14.85 8.34 -13.67
N ALA A 147 -14.95 9.17 -12.63
CA ALA A 147 -16.20 9.84 -12.27
C ALA A 147 -16.66 10.81 -13.37
N THR A 148 -15.76 11.64 -13.91
CA THR A 148 -16.10 12.54 -15.02
C THR A 148 -16.43 11.79 -16.30
N ALA A 149 -15.73 10.69 -16.59
CA ALA A 149 -16.06 9.81 -17.71
C ALA A 149 -17.48 9.24 -17.55
N PHE A 150 -17.88 8.84 -16.33
CA PHE A 150 -19.24 8.38 -16.06
C PHE A 150 -20.29 9.47 -16.30
N LEU A 151 -20.04 10.68 -15.79
CA LEU A 151 -20.93 11.82 -16.02
C LEU A 151 -21.06 12.11 -17.53
N TYR A 152 -19.93 12.17 -18.25
CA TYR A 152 -19.88 12.44 -19.68
C TYR A 152 -20.62 11.38 -20.50
N VAL A 153 -20.34 10.10 -20.25
CA VAL A 153 -20.91 8.99 -21.03
C VAL A 153 -22.44 8.94 -20.88
N LEU A 154 -22.95 9.09 -19.65
CA LEU A 154 -24.40 9.10 -19.43
C LEU A 154 -25.07 10.37 -19.98
N GLN A 155 -24.42 11.54 -19.85
CA GLN A 155 -24.95 12.79 -20.41
C GLN A 155 -25.01 12.72 -21.94
N ARG A 156 -23.96 12.21 -22.59
CA ARG A 156 -23.88 12.02 -24.05
C ARG A 156 -24.95 11.08 -24.58
N GLY A 157 -25.30 10.05 -23.81
CA GLY A 157 -26.31 9.07 -24.19
C GLY A 157 -27.70 9.67 -24.38
N GLY A 158 -27.99 10.84 -23.80
CA GLY A 158 -29.24 11.58 -23.99
C GLY A 158 -30.43 10.85 -23.36
N GLY A 159 -30.78 11.21 -22.12
CA GLY A 159 -31.91 10.58 -21.42
C GLY A 159 -31.98 10.82 -19.92
N MET A 160 -30.96 11.45 -19.33
CA MET A 160 -30.94 11.80 -17.91
C MET A 160 -30.56 13.26 -17.71
N THR A 161 -31.09 13.88 -16.65
CA THR A 161 -30.62 15.19 -16.21
C THR A 161 -29.27 15.06 -15.50
N ILE A 162 -28.49 16.14 -15.44
CA ILE A 162 -27.22 16.13 -14.69
C ILE A 162 -27.42 15.72 -13.22
N PHE A 163 -28.55 16.09 -12.63
CA PHE A 163 -28.94 15.68 -11.28
C PHE A 163 -29.11 14.17 -11.17
N ASP A 164 -29.85 13.54 -12.08
CA ASP A 164 -30.09 12.09 -12.10
C ASP A 164 -28.78 11.31 -12.31
N ILE A 165 -27.88 11.84 -13.14
CA ILE A 165 -26.56 11.25 -13.39
C ILE A 165 -25.70 11.34 -12.13
N MET A 166 -25.65 12.49 -11.46
CA MET A 166 -24.93 12.63 -10.18
C MET A 166 -25.52 11.72 -9.09
N LYS A 167 -26.84 11.58 -9.04
CA LYS A 167 -27.53 10.62 -8.16
C LYS A 167 -27.14 9.19 -8.49
N SER A 168 -27.10 8.83 -9.77
CA SER A 168 -26.64 7.50 -10.22
C SER A 168 -25.19 7.24 -9.80
N LEU A 169 -24.30 8.21 -9.99
CA LEU A 169 -22.90 8.12 -9.58
C LEU A 169 -22.76 7.92 -8.07
N SER A 170 -23.56 8.62 -7.27
CA SER A 170 -23.55 8.52 -5.79
C SER A 170 -23.95 7.13 -5.26
N LYS A 171 -24.75 6.37 -6.03
CA LYS A 171 -25.18 5.01 -5.67
C LYS A 171 -24.12 3.94 -5.94
N HIS A 172 -23.14 4.23 -6.80
CA HIS A 172 -22.09 3.28 -7.21
C HIS A 172 -20.74 3.59 -6.55
N SER A 173 -20.75 3.81 -5.23
CA SER A 173 -19.54 4.17 -4.47
C SER A 173 -18.47 3.08 -4.48
N HIS A 174 -18.84 1.82 -4.72
CA HIS A 174 -17.91 0.71 -4.81
C HIS A 174 -17.02 0.75 -6.07
N LEU A 175 -17.41 1.47 -7.12
CA LEU A 175 -16.67 1.57 -8.39
C LEU A 175 -15.96 2.91 -8.58
N TYR A 176 -16.58 3.97 -8.06
CA TYR A 176 -16.13 5.36 -8.24
C TYR A 176 -15.61 5.99 -6.94
N GLY A 177 -15.55 5.22 -5.86
CA GLY A 177 -14.84 5.55 -4.62
C GLY A 177 -15.23 6.91 -4.03
N THR A 178 -14.22 7.71 -3.69
CA THR A 178 -14.44 8.97 -2.96
C THR A 178 -15.13 10.06 -3.78
N ALA A 179 -14.93 10.13 -5.10
CA ALA A 179 -15.69 11.05 -5.95
C ALA A 179 -17.21 10.78 -5.85
N SER A 180 -17.63 9.51 -5.85
CA SER A 180 -19.04 9.13 -5.64
C SER A 180 -19.57 9.61 -4.28
N HIS A 181 -18.75 9.56 -3.22
CA HIS A 181 -19.13 10.11 -1.92
C HIS A 181 -19.26 11.65 -1.93
N GLU A 182 -18.39 12.37 -2.65
CA GLU A 182 -18.53 13.83 -2.79
C GLU A 182 -19.81 14.22 -3.55
N PHE A 183 -20.12 13.53 -4.65
CA PHE A 183 -21.40 13.69 -5.33
C PHE A 183 -22.58 13.26 -4.45
N GLY A 184 -22.42 12.22 -3.63
CA GLY A 184 -23.40 11.81 -2.64
C GLY A 184 -23.67 12.88 -1.58
N ASN A 185 -22.66 13.65 -1.17
CA ASN A 185 -22.85 14.79 -0.29
C ASN A 185 -23.68 15.90 -0.95
N ILE A 186 -23.46 16.17 -2.24
CA ILE A 186 -24.27 17.12 -3.03
C ILE A 186 -25.72 16.63 -3.09
N ILE A 187 -25.94 15.37 -3.47
CA ILE A 187 -27.30 14.80 -3.59
C ILE A 187 -28.01 14.76 -2.23
N ARG A 188 -27.28 14.46 -1.15
CA ARG A 188 -27.83 14.51 0.21
C ARG A 188 -28.28 15.92 0.58
N ASP A 189 -27.47 16.93 0.28
CA ASP A 189 -27.77 18.33 0.54
C ASP A 189 -29.03 18.81 -0.21
N VAL A 190 -29.30 18.27 -1.40
CA VAL A 190 -30.52 18.55 -2.16
C VAL A 190 -31.73 17.75 -1.64
N GLU A 191 -31.64 16.42 -1.57
CA GLU A 191 -32.80 15.55 -1.28
C GLU A 191 -33.23 15.55 0.19
N TYR A 192 -32.28 15.59 1.12
CA TYR A 192 -32.58 15.49 2.56
C TYR A 192 -32.65 16.85 3.24
N PHE A 193 -31.83 17.80 2.81
CA PHE A 193 -31.76 19.14 3.42
C PHE A 193 -32.53 20.20 2.63
N GLY A 194 -33.08 19.86 1.46
CA GLY A 194 -33.93 20.74 0.66
C GLY A 194 -33.20 21.96 0.08
N LYS A 195 -31.87 21.89 -0.08
CA LYS A 195 -31.09 22.98 -0.69
C LYS A 195 -31.23 22.98 -2.20
N ASP A 196 -31.09 24.15 -2.81
CA ASP A 196 -30.97 24.25 -4.27
C ASP A 196 -29.71 23.53 -4.78
N LEU A 197 -29.77 23.00 -6.01
CA LEU A 197 -28.64 22.30 -6.60
C LEU A 197 -27.42 23.22 -6.76
N GLN A 198 -27.61 24.49 -7.12
CA GLN A 198 -26.50 25.44 -7.25
C GLN A 198 -25.85 25.72 -5.88
N ASP A 199 -26.67 25.92 -4.84
CA ASP A 199 -26.18 26.11 -3.47
C ASP A 199 -25.43 24.87 -2.95
N ALA A 200 -25.92 23.67 -3.28
CA ALA A 200 -25.27 22.42 -2.91
C ALA A 200 -23.93 22.24 -3.63
N LEU A 201 -23.86 22.58 -4.92
CA LEU A 201 -22.62 22.58 -5.70
C LEU A 201 -21.62 23.60 -5.15
N TRP A 202 -22.04 24.84 -4.88
CA TRP A 202 -21.16 25.88 -4.33
C TRP A 202 -20.59 25.47 -2.96
N ASN A 203 -21.43 24.91 -2.09
CA ASN A 203 -21.00 24.35 -0.82
C ASN A 203 -19.99 23.20 -0.99
N ALA A 204 -20.14 22.37 -2.02
CA ALA A 204 -19.21 21.28 -2.29
C ALA A 204 -17.85 21.79 -2.80
N ALA A 205 -17.85 22.82 -3.64
CA ALA A 205 -16.65 23.50 -4.14
C ALA A 205 -15.85 24.19 -3.02
N ASP A 206 -16.52 24.78 -2.02
CA ASP A 206 -15.85 25.43 -0.88
C ASP A 206 -15.22 24.41 0.11
N ARG A 207 -15.84 23.25 0.26
CA ARG A 207 -15.45 22.25 1.29
C ARG A 207 -14.42 21.23 0.81
N THR A 208 -14.23 21.09 -0.49
CA THR A 208 -13.34 20.07 -1.06
C THR A 208 -11.86 20.45 -0.90
N PRO A 209 -10.97 19.50 -0.57
CA PRO A 209 -9.52 19.71 -0.69
C PRO A 209 -8.99 19.52 -2.12
N SER A 210 -9.82 19.05 -3.05
CA SER A 210 -9.43 18.74 -4.42
C SER A 210 -9.72 19.92 -5.35
N GLU A 211 -8.66 20.51 -5.90
CA GLU A 211 -8.77 21.53 -6.95
C GLU A 211 -9.47 20.98 -8.21
N GLN A 212 -9.22 19.72 -8.59
CA GLN A 212 -9.88 19.10 -9.75
C GLN A 212 -11.39 18.95 -9.54
N PHE A 213 -11.82 18.57 -8.33
CA PHE A 213 -13.25 18.49 -8.02
C PHE A 213 -13.87 19.89 -7.96
N LYS A 214 -13.20 20.85 -7.33
CA LYS A 214 -13.62 22.25 -7.28
C LYS A 214 -13.81 22.82 -8.68
N ASP A 215 -12.80 22.70 -9.55
CA ASP A 215 -12.83 23.16 -10.94
C ASP A 215 -13.94 22.53 -11.78
N LEU A 216 -14.30 21.27 -11.48
CA LEU A 216 -15.40 20.57 -12.14
C LEU A 216 -16.74 21.17 -11.70
N VAL A 217 -16.92 21.33 -10.39
CA VAL A 217 -18.16 21.82 -9.80
C VAL A 217 -18.39 23.30 -10.14
N ASP A 218 -17.36 24.14 -10.07
CA ASP A 218 -17.43 25.57 -10.43
C ASP A 218 -17.83 25.75 -11.90
N GLY A 219 -17.28 24.92 -12.81
CA GLY A 219 -17.68 24.95 -14.21
C GLY A 219 -19.09 24.39 -14.46
N LEU A 220 -19.52 23.38 -13.70
CA LEU A 220 -20.91 22.92 -13.73
C LEU A 220 -21.88 24.01 -13.29
N ILE A 221 -21.58 24.75 -12.21
CA ILE A 221 -22.39 25.89 -11.76
C ILE A 221 -22.51 26.92 -12.90
N SER A 222 -21.39 27.31 -13.51
CA SER A 222 -21.37 28.28 -14.61
C SER A 222 -22.21 27.84 -15.82
N ILE A 223 -22.12 26.57 -16.19
CA ILE A 223 -22.83 26.04 -17.37
C ILE A 223 -24.31 25.82 -17.09
N VAL A 224 -24.66 25.33 -15.89
CA VAL A 224 -26.05 25.13 -15.48
C VAL A 224 -26.79 26.47 -15.40
N SER A 225 -26.15 27.51 -14.88
CA SER A 225 -26.74 28.85 -14.79
C SER A 225 -26.71 29.61 -16.13
N GLY A 226 -25.69 29.39 -16.97
CA GLY A 226 -25.50 30.06 -18.25
C GLY A 226 -26.12 29.37 -19.46
N GLY A 227 -26.72 28.17 -19.30
CA GLY A 227 -27.34 27.41 -20.40
C GLY A 227 -26.36 26.83 -21.42
N GLY A 228 -25.11 26.59 -21.04
CA GLY A 228 -24.07 26.06 -21.94
C GLY A 228 -24.19 24.55 -22.21
N ASP A 229 -23.33 24.02 -23.08
CA ASP A 229 -23.28 22.58 -23.38
C ASP A 229 -22.52 21.78 -22.29
N ILE A 230 -23.28 21.19 -21.38
CA ILE A 230 -22.77 20.30 -20.32
C ILE A 230 -22.00 19.11 -20.91
N THR A 231 -22.44 18.57 -22.05
CA THR A 231 -21.82 17.40 -22.67
C THR A 231 -20.42 17.72 -23.16
N LEU A 232 -20.25 18.86 -23.84
CA LEU A 232 -18.96 19.34 -24.31
C LEU A 232 -18.00 19.64 -23.14
N TYR A 233 -18.51 20.28 -22.09
CA TYR A 233 -17.71 20.55 -20.90
C TYR A 233 -17.23 19.28 -20.20
N LEU A 234 -18.13 18.34 -19.94
CA LEU A 234 -17.79 17.06 -19.33
C LEU A 234 -16.81 16.26 -20.19
N LYS A 235 -16.94 16.32 -21.52
CA LYS A 235 -15.95 15.74 -22.44
C LYS A 235 -14.57 16.34 -22.22
N ASN A 236 -14.47 17.67 -22.28
CA ASN A 236 -13.19 18.38 -22.15
C ASN A 236 -12.55 18.14 -20.77
N LYS A 237 -13.34 18.13 -19.70
CA LYS A 237 -12.85 17.80 -18.36
C LYS A 237 -12.42 16.34 -18.23
N THR A 238 -13.14 15.42 -18.85
CA THR A 238 -12.75 14.00 -18.89
C THR A 238 -11.42 13.82 -19.61
N ASP A 239 -11.26 14.42 -20.81
CA ASP A 239 -10.03 14.36 -21.59
C ASP A 239 -8.85 15.00 -20.83
N LEU A 240 -9.09 16.12 -20.15
CA LEU A 240 -8.11 16.81 -19.30
C LEU A 240 -7.67 15.95 -18.11
N TYR A 241 -8.62 15.39 -17.35
CA TYR A 241 -8.32 14.60 -16.15
C TYR A 241 -7.66 13.27 -16.50
N LYS A 242 -8.06 12.64 -17.61
CA LYS A 242 -7.35 11.45 -18.15
C LYS A 242 -5.94 11.80 -18.60
N SER A 243 -5.74 12.92 -19.31
CA SER A 243 -4.41 13.36 -19.72
C SER A 243 -3.51 13.65 -18.50
N ASN A 244 -4.04 14.30 -17.48
CA ASN A 244 -3.31 14.58 -16.24
C ASN A 244 -2.96 13.31 -15.48
N ALA A 245 -3.91 12.37 -15.33
CA ALA A 245 -3.65 11.07 -14.73
C ALA A 245 -2.55 10.30 -15.48
N ASN A 246 -2.59 10.31 -16.83
CA ASN A 246 -1.55 9.67 -17.64
C ASN A 246 -0.18 10.34 -17.48
N LYS A 247 -0.12 11.67 -17.35
CA LYS A 247 1.13 12.39 -17.07
C LYS A 247 1.67 12.09 -15.67
N GLU A 248 0.80 12.01 -14.67
CA GLU A 248 1.17 11.61 -13.31
C GLU A 248 1.70 10.18 -13.29
N HIS A 249 1.06 9.26 -14.01
CA HIS A 249 1.56 7.88 -14.17
C HIS A 249 2.94 7.84 -14.83
N LYS A 250 3.19 8.60 -15.90
CA LYS A 250 4.53 8.66 -16.53
C LYS A 250 5.59 9.19 -15.59
N ARG A 251 5.32 10.32 -14.91
CA ARG A 251 6.24 10.87 -13.89
C ARG A 251 6.52 9.89 -12.76
N PHE A 252 5.51 9.09 -12.38
CA PHE A 252 5.68 8.05 -11.39
C PHE A 252 6.64 6.95 -11.87
N LEU A 253 6.53 6.51 -13.13
CA LEU A 253 7.47 5.55 -13.72
C LEU A 253 8.89 6.12 -13.82
N ASP A 254 9.04 7.38 -14.22
CA ASP A 254 10.34 8.07 -14.21
C ASP A 254 10.95 8.11 -12.81
N THR A 255 10.12 8.39 -11.79
CA THR A 255 10.55 8.39 -10.39
C THR A 255 10.99 7.00 -9.95
N LEU A 256 10.24 5.95 -10.30
CA LEU A 256 10.65 4.57 -10.03
C LEU A 256 12.01 4.26 -10.69
N GLY A 257 12.26 4.73 -11.91
CA GLY A 257 13.55 4.57 -12.57
C GLY A 257 14.72 5.18 -11.78
N LEU A 258 14.56 6.42 -11.32
CA LEU A 258 15.56 7.09 -10.47
C LEU A 258 15.78 6.32 -9.16
N LEU A 259 14.72 5.78 -8.57
CA LEU A 259 14.83 4.98 -7.34
C LEU A 259 15.54 3.65 -7.57
N ALA A 260 15.36 3.00 -8.72
CA ALA A 260 16.14 1.81 -9.08
C ALA A 260 17.63 2.15 -9.12
N GLU A 261 18.01 3.27 -9.71
CA GLU A 261 19.40 3.72 -9.81
C GLU A 261 20.00 4.00 -8.43
N VAL A 262 19.27 4.72 -7.57
CA VAL A 262 19.67 4.96 -6.18
C VAL A 262 19.78 3.65 -5.40
N TYR A 263 18.85 2.72 -5.61
CA TYR A 263 18.90 1.41 -4.95
C TYR A 263 20.15 0.63 -5.32
N ILE A 264 20.44 0.55 -6.63
CA ILE A 264 21.61 -0.14 -7.15
C ILE A 264 22.90 0.47 -6.60
N THR A 265 23.02 1.79 -6.63
CA THR A 265 24.24 2.47 -6.18
C THR A 265 24.43 2.39 -4.66
N VAL A 266 23.41 2.74 -3.88
CA VAL A 266 23.52 2.85 -2.41
C VAL A 266 23.42 1.51 -1.72
N PHE A 267 22.48 0.64 -2.13
CA PHE A 267 22.15 -0.59 -1.41
C PHE A 267 22.70 -1.86 -2.06
N VAL A 268 23.19 -1.82 -3.30
CA VAL A 268 23.87 -2.96 -3.92
C VAL A 268 25.38 -2.75 -4.00
N VAL A 269 25.81 -1.67 -4.66
CA VAL A 269 27.24 -1.36 -4.82
C VAL A 269 27.85 -0.86 -3.50
N GLY A 270 27.12 -0.05 -2.73
CA GLY A 270 27.58 0.48 -1.44
C GLY A 270 28.02 -0.60 -0.45
N PRO A 271 27.16 -1.59 -0.09
CA PRO A 271 27.55 -2.68 0.81
C PRO A 271 28.68 -3.52 0.24
N LEU A 272 28.76 -3.72 -1.07
CA LEU A 272 29.88 -4.42 -1.69
C LEU A 272 31.21 -3.70 -1.47
N PHE A 273 31.24 -2.39 -1.72
CA PHE A 273 32.43 -1.58 -1.48
C PHE A 273 32.81 -1.56 0.00
N LEU A 274 31.84 -1.42 0.89
CA LEU A 274 32.06 -1.52 2.34
C LEU A 274 32.56 -2.90 2.76
N MET A 275 32.05 -3.99 2.17
CA MET A 275 32.56 -5.34 2.45
C MET A 275 34.04 -5.44 2.08
N VAL A 276 34.43 -4.98 0.88
CA VAL A 276 35.84 -5.00 0.46
C VAL A 276 36.71 -4.19 1.42
N ILE A 277 36.30 -2.97 1.76
CA ILE A 277 37.06 -2.11 2.69
C ILE A 277 37.15 -2.75 4.07
N LEU A 278 36.05 -3.26 4.62
CA LEU A 278 36.04 -3.82 5.98
C LEU A 278 36.89 -5.08 6.07
N VAL A 279 36.93 -5.92 5.03
CA VAL A 279 37.84 -7.08 5.00
C VAL A 279 39.29 -6.61 5.00
N VAL A 280 39.64 -5.60 4.19
CA VAL A 280 41.00 -5.04 4.15
C VAL A 280 41.36 -4.32 5.46
N MET A 281 40.41 -3.66 6.12
CA MET A 281 40.65 -2.94 7.38
C MET A 281 40.81 -3.89 8.56
N ASN A 282 39.97 -4.92 8.65
CA ASN A 282 40.07 -5.95 9.69
C ASN A 282 41.40 -6.71 9.59
N MET A 283 41.95 -6.85 8.37
CA MET A 283 43.31 -7.34 8.16
C MET A 283 44.34 -6.44 8.87
N ILE A 284 44.28 -5.12 8.68
CA ILE A 284 45.30 -4.20 9.23
C ILE A 284 45.25 -4.11 10.76
N ASP A 285 44.04 -4.03 11.33
CA ASP A 285 43.84 -3.72 12.76
C ASP A 285 43.77 -4.97 13.67
N ASN A 286 43.81 -6.18 13.09
CA ASN A 286 43.43 -7.43 13.75
C ASN A 286 42.07 -7.33 14.48
N GLY A 287 41.18 -6.49 13.95
CA GLY A 287 39.82 -6.32 14.47
C GLY A 287 38.95 -7.52 14.12
N GLY A 288 38.12 -7.99 15.05
CA GLY A 288 37.18 -9.08 14.78
C GLY A 288 36.16 -8.74 13.70
N ALA A 289 35.44 -9.75 13.19
CA ALA A 289 34.45 -9.60 12.12
C ALA A 289 33.21 -8.75 12.50
N THR A 290 33.16 -8.15 13.70
CA THR A 290 32.01 -7.41 14.25
C THR A 290 31.47 -6.34 13.31
N ASN A 291 32.35 -5.56 12.65
CA ASN A 291 31.91 -4.53 11.69
C ASN A 291 31.21 -5.15 10.46
N LEU A 292 31.67 -6.33 10.03
CA LEU A 292 31.09 -7.04 8.91
C LEU A 292 29.75 -7.71 9.30
N TYR A 293 29.61 -8.21 10.54
CA TYR A 293 28.32 -8.63 11.10
C TYR A 293 27.28 -7.49 11.08
N ILE A 294 27.67 -6.29 11.52
CA ILE A 294 26.77 -5.11 11.51
C ILE A 294 26.35 -4.75 10.08
N LEU A 295 27.27 -4.85 9.12
CA LEU A 295 26.96 -4.58 7.71
C LEU A 295 25.97 -5.61 7.14
N VAL A 296 26.26 -6.90 7.33
CA VAL A 296 25.50 -8.00 6.72
C VAL A 296 24.12 -8.18 7.34
N TYR A 297 24.01 -8.23 8.67
CA TYR A 297 22.74 -8.48 9.35
C TYR A 297 22.00 -7.20 9.76
N GLY A 298 22.70 -6.07 9.83
CA GLY A 298 22.11 -4.77 10.15
C GLY A 298 21.86 -3.94 8.91
N ALA A 299 22.93 -3.42 8.30
CA ALA A 299 22.82 -2.38 7.28
C ALA A 299 22.11 -2.85 6.00
N ILE A 300 22.39 -4.06 5.50
CA ILE A 300 21.73 -4.60 4.29
C ILE A 300 20.21 -4.76 4.52
N PRO A 301 19.74 -5.58 5.48
CA PRO A 301 18.30 -5.77 5.70
C PRO A 301 17.57 -4.48 6.06
N PHE A 302 18.17 -3.65 6.93
CA PHE A 302 17.55 -2.39 7.36
C PHE A 302 17.48 -1.38 6.21
N GLY A 303 18.55 -1.29 5.41
CA GLY A 303 18.60 -0.44 4.22
C GLY A 303 17.53 -0.83 3.19
N THR A 304 17.44 -2.12 2.86
CA THR A 304 16.39 -2.62 1.96
C THR A 304 14.99 -2.41 2.55
N ALA A 305 14.79 -2.62 3.85
CA ALA A 305 13.50 -2.40 4.50
C ALA A 305 13.06 -0.93 4.45
N ILE A 306 13.96 0.01 4.78
CA ILE A 306 13.69 1.46 4.63
C ILE A 306 13.34 1.77 3.18
N PHE A 307 14.13 1.26 2.24
CA PHE A 307 13.89 1.51 0.83
C PHE A 307 12.53 0.96 0.38
N LEU A 308 12.13 -0.24 0.80
CA LEU A 308 10.81 -0.82 0.52
C LEU A 308 9.68 0.01 1.10
N VAL A 309 9.81 0.52 2.34
CA VAL A 309 8.82 1.41 2.95
C VAL A 309 8.71 2.73 2.18
N PHE A 310 9.85 3.30 1.79
CA PHE A 310 9.89 4.51 0.98
C PHE A 310 9.23 4.30 -0.39
N LEU A 311 9.52 3.17 -1.03
CA LEU A 311 8.91 2.76 -2.29
C LEU A 311 7.39 2.57 -2.13
N ASP A 312 6.93 1.94 -1.05
CA ASP A 312 5.49 1.78 -0.77
C ASP A 312 4.78 3.11 -0.55
N MET A 313 5.41 4.03 0.20
CA MET A 313 4.91 5.38 0.44
C MET A 313 4.75 6.19 -0.86
N LEU A 314 5.67 6.01 -1.80
CA LEU A 314 5.63 6.67 -3.11
C LEU A 314 4.69 5.97 -4.10
N THR A 315 4.65 4.64 -4.07
CA THR A 315 3.75 3.86 -4.95
C THR A 315 2.30 4.18 -4.65
N GLY A 316 1.95 4.35 -3.37
CA GLY A 316 0.61 4.73 -2.94
C GLY A 316 -0.48 3.73 -3.33
N ASP A 317 -1.63 3.79 -2.66
CA ASP A 317 -2.77 2.90 -2.91
C ASP A 317 -3.54 3.22 -4.22
N ALA A 318 -2.92 3.84 -5.22
CA ALA A 318 -3.59 4.35 -6.42
C ALA A 318 -4.37 3.26 -7.20
N GLU A 319 -4.04 1.98 -7.02
CA GLU A 319 -4.75 0.85 -7.63
C GLU A 319 -5.55 -0.02 -6.65
N LYS A 320 -5.38 0.14 -5.33
CA LYS A 320 -6.14 -0.65 -4.34
C LYS A 320 -7.47 0.06 -4.05
N MET A 321 -8.43 -0.14 -4.94
CA MET A 321 -9.82 0.19 -4.60
C MET A 321 -10.26 -0.62 -3.37
N PRO A 322 -11.06 -0.03 -2.48
CA PRO A 322 -11.52 -0.69 -1.27
C PRO A 322 -12.12 -2.05 -1.62
N GLU A 323 -11.69 -3.09 -0.90
CA GLU A 323 -12.32 -4.41 -0.99
C GLU A 323 -13.83 -4.23 -0.90
N GLU A 324 -14.52 -4.82 -1.87
CA GLU A 324 -15.97 -4.81 -1.92
C GLU A 324 -16.50 -5.39 -0.61
N LYS A 325 -16.99 -4.51 0.28
CA LYS A 325 -17.93 -4.94 1.31
C LYS A 325 -19.19 -5.35 0.55
N THR A 326 -19.26 -6.63 0.20
CA THR A 326 -20.46 -7.26 -0.33
C THR A 326 -21.55 -7.09 0.73
N SER A 327 -22.31 -6.01 0.61
CA SER A 327 -23.55 -5.88 1.35
C SER A 327 -24.48 -6.92 0.77
N ARG A 328 -24.63 -8.06 1.45
CA ARG A 328 -25.75 -8.97 1.19
C ARG A 328 -27.01 -8.09 1.25
N ILE A 329 -27.70 -7.96 0.12
CA ILE A 329 -29.03 -7.36 0.10
C ILE A 329 -29.87 -8.21 1.06
N LYS A 330 -30.31 -7.63 2.18
CA LYS A 330 -31.23 -8.33 3.09
C LYS A 330 -32.50 -8.65 2.29
N SER A 331 -33.08 -9.82 2.52
CA SER A 331 -34.27 -10.30 1.80
C SER A 331 -35.49 -9.36 1.87
N ASP A 332 -35.48 -8.38 2.78
CA ASP A 332 -36.54 -7.39 3.03
C ASP A 332 -36.43 -6.10 2.18
N SER A 333 -35.58 -6.05 1.15
CA SER A 333 -35.36 -4.81 0.39
C SER A 333 -36.50 -4.39 -0.54
N PHE A 334 -37.50 -5.24 -0.77
CA PHE A 334 -38.68 -4.89 -1.54
C PHE A 334 -39.76 -4.36 -0.59
N SER A 335 -39.92 -3.04 -0.54
CA SER A 335 -40.97 -2.35 0.25
C SER A 335 -42.38 -2.88 0.00
N ASP A 336 -42.59 -3.44 -1.20
CA ASP A 336 -43.91 -3.83 -1.70
C ASP A 336 -44.26 -5.29 -1.37
N VAL A 337 -43.30 -6.06 -0.82
CA VAL A 337 -43.50 -7.45 -0.42
C VAL A 337 -43.71 -7.50 1.09
N ARG A 338 -44.93 -7.83 1.51
CA ARG A 338 -45.27 -7.97 2.94
C ARG A 338 -44.55 -9.19 3.52
N VAL A 339 -43.45 -8.97 4.22
CA VAL A 339 -42.68 -10.02 4.89
C VAL A 339 -43.45 -10.49 6.12
N LYS A 340 -43.68 -11.80 6.24
CA LYS A 340 -44.32 -12.38 7.42
C LYS A 340 -43.33 -12.27 8.61
N PRO A 341 -43.76 -11.81 9.80
CA PRO A 341 -42.89 -11.78 10.97
C PRO A 341 -42.41 -13.20 11.28
N TRP A 342 -41.11 -13.33 11.55
CA TRP A 342 -40.44 -14.60 11.83
C TRP A 342 -41.09 -15.31 13.01
N THR A 343 -41.40 -16.60 12.84
CA THR A 343 -41.86 -17.47 13.94
C THR A 343 -40.63 -17.99 14.71
N GLU A 344 -40.77 -18.40 15.98
CA GLU A 344 -39.66 -19.03 16.74
C GLU A 344 -39.01 -20.22 15.99
N ARG A 345 -39.81 -21.00 15.24
CA ARG A 345 -39.32 -22.07 14.35
C ARG A 345 -38.46 -21.57 13.19
N ASP A 346 -38.79 -20.41 12.63
CA ASP A 346 -38.04 -19.84 11.51
C ASP A 346 -36.69 -19.33 12.00
N GLU A 347 -36.63 -18.82 13.22
CA GLU A 347 -35.40 -18.37 13.87
C GLU A 347 -34.48 -19.56 14.22
N GLU A 348 -35.02 -20.67 14.71
CA GLU A 348 -34.26 -21.93 14.89
C GLU A 348 -33.73 -22.50 13.55
N LEU A 349 -34.54 -22.48 12.49
CA LEU A 349 -34.13 -22.92 11.16
C LEU A 349 -33.04 -22.03 10.57
N LEU A 350 -33.14 -20.71 10.76
CA LEU A 350 -32.11 -19.75 10.37
C LEU A 350 -30.80 -19.98 11.14
N GLN A 351 -30.87 -20.26 12.45
CA GLN A 351 -29.68 -20.60 13.22
C GLN A 351 -29.04 -21.91 12.73
N LYS A 352 -29.84 -22.94 12.44
CA LYS A 352 -29.36 -24.18 11.83
C LYS A 352 -28.76 -23.93 10.45
N MET A 353 -29.41 -23.16 9.59
CA MET A 353 -28.88 -22.80 8.26
C MET A 353 -27.58 -22.01 8.38
N ALA A 354 -27.47 -21.06 9.32
CA ALA A 354 -26.25 -20.31 9.57
C ALA A 354 -25.12 -21.21 10.09
N PHE A 355 -25.44 -22.18 10.94
CA PHE A 355 -24.50 -23.20 11.40
C PHE A 355 -24.03 -24.09 10.24
N TYR A 356 -24.96 -24.61 9.43
CA TYR A 356 -24.63 -25.41 8.25
C TYR A 356 -23.89 -24.59 7.18
N GLU A 357 -24.17 -23.31 7.00
CA GLU A 357 -23.38 -22.41 6.13
C GLU A 357 -21.94 -22.31 6.64
N LYS A 358 -21.72 -22.15 7.96
CA LYS A 358 -20.37 -22.13 8.56
C LYS A 358 -19.66 -23.47 8.35
N VAL A 359 -20.34 -24.58 8.64
CA VAL A 359 -19.79 -25.93 8.46
C VAL A 359 -19.49 -26.21 6.98
N ASN A 360 -20.39 -25.86 6.08
CA ASN A 360 -20.22 -26.07 4.65
C ASN A 360 -19.12 -25.18 4.06
N ARG A 361 -18.90 -23.99 4.64
CA ARG A 361 -17.74 -23.14 4.31
C ARG A 361 -16.44 -23.85 4.64
N VAL A 362 -16.30 -24.37 5.86
CA VAL A 362 -15.10 -25.12 6.28
C VAL A 362 -14.94 -26.40 5.45
N LYS A 363 -16.03 -27.15 5.24
CA LYS A 363 -16.06 -28.35 4.42
C LYS A 363 -15.63 -28.07 2.98
N ASN A 364 -16.07 -26.97 2.37
CA ASN A 364 -15.66 -26.59 1.02
C ASN A 364 -14.18 -26.21 0.92
N VAL A 365 -13.61 -25.57 1.96
CA VAL A 365 -12.16 -25.30 2.02
C VAL A 365 -11.36 -26.60 2.08
N ILE A 366 -11.81 -27.57 2.88
CA ILE A 366 -11.11 -28.85 3.08
C ILE A 366 -11.28 -29.78 1.87
N LEU A 367 -12.48 -29.87 1.30
CA LEU A 367 -12.78 -30.77 0.16
C LEU A 367 -12.24 -30.23 -1.17
N HIS A 368 -12.11 -28.91 -1.31
CA HIS A 368 -11.61 -28.27 -2.53
C HIS A 368 -10.48 -27.28 -2.21
N PRO A 369 -9.33 -27.77 -1.69
CA PRO A 369 -8.23 -26.90 -1.26
C PRO A 369 -7.65 -26.13 -2.45
N ILE A 370 -7.46 -26.80 -3.59
CA ILE A 370 -6.91 -26.20 -4.81
C ILE A 370 -7.79 -25.07 -5.34
N LYS A 371 -9.12 -25.27 -5.40
CA LYS A 371 -10.05 -24.23 -5.89
C LYS A 371 -10.03 -23.00 -4.98
N THR A 372 -10.00 -23.23 -3.66
CA THR A 372 -9.95 -22.16 -2.67
C THR A 372 -8.63 -21.40 -2.72
N MET A 373 -7.51 -22.08 -2.92
CA MET A 373 -6.19 -21.48 -3.11
C MET A 373 -6.07 -20.70 -4.42
N LEU A 374 -6.71 -21.15 -5.49
CA LEU A 374 -6.79 -20.42 -6.77
C LEU A 374 -7.61 -19.13 -6.66
N ASP A 375 -8.62 -19.10 -5.79
CA ASP A 375 -9.45 -17.91 -5.57
C ASP A 375 -8.85 -16.95 -4.52
N ARG A 376 -8.01 -17.44 -3.61
CA ARG A 376 -7.27 -16.68 -2.59
C ARG A 376 -5.92 -17.35 -2.27
N PRO A 377 -4.81 -16.91 -2.89
CA PRO A 377 -3.49 -17.52 -2.74
C PRO A 377 -2.94 -17.55 -1.31
N VAL A 378 -3.37 -16.62 -0.45
CA VAL A 378 -2.93 -16.54 0.95
C VAL A 378 -3.24 -17.83 1.71
N TYR A 379 -4.29 -18.58 1.33
CA TYR A 379 -4.60 -19.86 1.96
C TYR A 379 -3.55 -20.95 1.68
N ALA A 380 -2.64 -20.77 0.71
CA ALA A 380 -1.52 -21.68 0.51
C ALA A 380 -0.65 -21.79 1.78
N PHE A 381 -0.50 -20.70 2.54
CA PHE A 381 0.27 -20.68 3.80
C PHE A 381 -0.34 -21.58 4.88
N VAL A 382 -1.65 -21.84 4.86
CA VAL A 382 -2.30 -22.74 5.83
C VAL A 382 -1.73 -24.16 5.73
N ILE A 383 -1.35 -24.58 4.52
CA ILE A 383 -0.75 -25.90 4.30
C ILE A 383 0.79 -25.82 4.30
N SER A 384 1.39 -24.79 3.71
CA SER A 384 2.84 -24.72 3.60
C SER A 384 3.54 -24.41 4.93
N VAL A 385 2.94 -23.61 5.82
CA VAL A 385 3.56 -23.24 7.12
C VAL A 385 3.74 -24.46 8.03
N PRO A 386 2.74 -25.32 8.29
CA PRO A 386 2.94 -26.50 9.14
C PRO A 386 3.95 -27.49 8.55
N ILE A 387 3.98 -27.66 7.23
CA ILE A 387 4.93 -28.56 6.56
C ILE A 387 6.36 -28.00 6.68
N ALA A 388 6.54 -26.70 6.43
CA ALA A 388 7.82 -26.03 6.55
C ALA A 388 8.35 -26.06 8.00
N LEU A 389 7.50 -25.72 8.98
CA LEU A 389 7.86 -25.79 10.40
C LEU A 389 8.14 -27.22 10.86
N GLY A 390 7.36 -28.20 10.39
CA GLY A 390 7.60 -29.61 10.69
C GLY A 390 8.94 -30.11 10.16
N TYR A 391 9.28 -29.74 8.91
CA TYR A 391 10.58 -30.04 8.32
C TYR A 391 11.72 -29.37 9.11
N PHE A 392 11.62 -28.06 9.39
CA PHE A 392 12.62 -27.32 10.15
C PHE A 392 12.81 -27.88 11.57
N ALA A 393 11.72 -28.15 12.29
CA ALA A 393 11.78 -28.74 13.63
C ALA A 393 12.40 -30.15 13.61
N SER A 394 12.10 -30.96 12.58
CA SER A 394 12.70 -32.28 12.43
C SER A 394 14.21 -32.23 12.16
N ALA A 395 14.68 -31.23 11.41
CA ALA A 395 16.09 -30.99 11.19
C ALA A 395 16.77 -30.49 12.47
N PHE A 396 16.16 -29.49 13.13
CA PHE A 396 16.66 -28.93 14.38
C PHE A 396 16.81 -29.98 15.49
N LEU A 397 15.85 -30.90 15.62
CA LEU A 397 15.91 -31.98 16.62
C LEU A 397 16.95 -33.06 16.29
N LYS A 398 17.24 -33.33 15.00
CA LYS A 398 18.24 -34.34 14.60
C LYS A 398 19.68 -33.87 14.80
N GLN A 399 19.94 -32.57 14.69
CA GLN A 399 21.27 -31.98 14.86
C GLN A 399 21.63 -31.69 16.33
N MET A 400 20.72 -31.91 17.29
CA MET A 400 21.00 -31.76 18.72
C MET A 400 21.62 -33.04 19.31
N PRO A 401 22.75 -32.98 20.06
CA PRO A 401 23.48 -31.78 20.49
C PRO A 401 24.46 -31.25 19.44
N TYR A 402 24.53 -29.93 19.30
CA TYR A 402 25.50 -29.26 18.44
C TYR A 402 26.90 -29.41 19.02
N GLU A 403 27.70 -30.32 18.47
CA GLU A 403 29.12 -30.42 18.74
C GLU A 403 29.85 -29.45 17.78
N GLY A 404 30.06 -28.20 18.21
CA GLY A 404 30.76 -27.19 17.42
C GLY A 404 30.60 -25.75 17.94
N GLY A 405 31.34 -24.81 17.34
CA GLY A 405 31.20 -23.37 17.57
C GLY A 405 29.95 -22.77 16.91
N PHE A 406 29.70 -21.47 17.11
CA PHE A 406 28.58 -20.74 16.49
C PHE A 406 28.57 -20.87 14.95
N ILE A 407 29.74 -20.85 14.33
CA ILE A 407 29.93 -20.88 12.86
C ILE A 407 29.49 -22.24 12.26
N GLU A 408 29.88 -23.35 12.90
CA GLU A 408 29.52 -24.71 12.43
C GLU A 408 28.03 -25.02 12.64
N THR A 409 27.45 -24.45 13.69
CA THR A 409 26.01 -24.53 13.91
C THR A 409 25.24 -23.72 12.88
N ALA A 410 25.72 -22.53 12.52
CA ALA A 410 25.10 -21.70 11.50
C ALA A 410 25.13 -22.37 10.11
N SER A 411 26.31 -22.80 9.65
CA SER A 411 26.46 -23.40 8.31
C SER A 411 25.60 -24.65 8.11
N THR A 412 25.48 -25.50 9.13
CA THR A 412 24.62 -26.70 9.06
C THR A 412 23.14 -26.37 9.06
N LEU A 413 22.73 -25.28 9.72
CA LEU A 413 21.33 -24.83 9.74
C LEU A 413 20.92 -24.12 8.44
N ASP A 414 21.85 -23.46 7.74
CA ASP A 414 21.55 -22.65 6.57
C ASP A 414 20.88 -23.46 5.44
N ASP A 415 21.34 -24.70 5.19
CA ASP A 415 20.73 -25.61 4.22
C ASP A 415 19.26 -25.91 4.56
N TYR A 416 18.99 -26.21 5.82
CA TYR A 416 17.63 -26.51 6.29
C TYR A 416 16.74 -25.27 6.27
N ILE A 417 17.29 -24.09 6.63
CA ILE A 417 16.58 -22.81 6.54
C ILE A 417 16.20 -22.53 5.09
N PHE A 418 17.14 -22.67 4.15
CA PHE A 418 16.89 -22.43 2.74
C PHE A 418 15.81 -23.35 2.17
N VAL A 419 15.88 -24.66 2.43
CA VAL A 419 14.84 -25.63 2.01
C VAL A 419 13.48 -25.31 2.65
N THR A 420 13.47 -24.89 3.92
CA THR A 420 12.25 -24.46 4.62
C THR A 420 11.59 -23.28 3.91
N LEU A 421 12.38 -22.29 3.47
CA LEU A 421 11.87 -21.14 2.72
C LEU A 421 11.31 -21.54 1.35
N LEU A 422 11.93 -22.49 0.63
CA LEU A 422 11.40 -23.02 -0.62
C LEU A 422 10.03 -23.67 -0.43
N VAL A 423 9.90 -24.57 0.56
CA VAL A 423 8.64 -25.25 0.87
C VAL A 423 7.54 -24.26 1.29
N LEU A 424 7.93 -23.21 2.02
CA LEU A 424 7.01 -22.17 2.49
C LEU A 424 6.45 -21.32 1.33
N PHE A 425 7.32 -20.82 0.45
CA PHE A 425 6.95 -19.78 -0.53
C PHE A 425 6.57 -20.31 -1.91
N ILE A 426 7.09 -21.45 -2.38
CA ILE A 426 6.80 -21.96 -3.73
C ILE A 426 5.29 -22.16 -3.97
N PRO A 427 4.53 -22.83 -3.09
CA PRO A 427 3.10 -23.02 -3.30
C PRO A 427 2.36 -21.69 -3.44
N TYR A 428 2.67 -20.74 -2.56
CA TYR A 428 2.09 -19.40 -2.59
C TYR A 428 2.38 -18.68 -3.92
N ILE A 429 3.64 -18.69 -4.36
CA ILE A 429 4.07 -18.05 -5.62
C ILE A 429 3.31 -18.63 -6.82
N ILE A 430 3.15 -19.96 -6.88
CA ILE A 430 2.42 -20.62 -7.98
C ILE A 430 0.96 -20.17 -8.01
N PHE A 431 0.24 -20.24 -6.89
CA PHE A 431 -1.17 -19.86 -6.84
C PHE A 431 -1.37 -18.36 -7.13
N HIS A 432 -0.50 -17.51 -6.60
CA HIS A 432 -0.53 -16.07 -6.86
C HIS A 432 -0.32 -15.76 -8.36
N GLU A 433 0.66 -16.40 -9.00
CA GLU A 433 0.93 -16.19 -10.42
C GLU A 433 -0.22 -16.72 -11.31
N LEU A 434 -0.87 -17.81 -10.92
CA LEU A 434 -2.06 -18.33 -11.63
C LEU A 434 -3.26 -17.38 -11.53
N GLU A 435 -3.48 -16.77 -10.35
CA GLU A 435 -4.53 -15.76 -10.15
C GLU A 435 -4.26 -14.53 -11.03
N VAL A 436 -3.04 -13.98 -10.98
CA VAL A 436 -2.64 -12.81 -11.78
C VAL A 436 -2.79 -13.09 -13.28
N ARG A 437 -2.38 -14.27 -13.76
CA ARG A 437 -2.56 -14.66 -15.17
C ARG A 437 -4.03 -14.79 -15.55
N LYS A 438 -4.87 -15.35 -14.68
CA LYS A 438 -6.32 -15.45 -14.91
C LYS A 438 -6.95 -14.06 -15.04
N ILE A 439 -6.63 -13.14 -14.14
CA ILE A 439 -7.10 -11.75 -14.17
C ILE A 439 -6.66 -11.07 -15.46
N ARG A 440 -5.38 -11.13 -15.81
CA ARG A 440 -4.82 -10.51 -17.02
C ARG A 440 -5.50 -11.01 -18.30
N GLN A 441 -5.74 -12.31 -18.40
CA GLN A 441 -6.44 -12.90 -19.56
C GLN A 441 -7.90 -12.44 -19.69
N ILE A 442 -8.56 -12.10 -18.58
CA ILE A 442 -9.91 -11.52 -18.62
C ILE A 442 -9.82 -10.06 -19.07
N GLU A 443 -8.96 -9.26 -18.45
CA GLU A 443 -8.79 -7.83 -18.79
C GLU A 443 -8.37 -7.63 -20.26
N ASP A 444 -7.47 -8.46 -20.79
CA ASP A 444 -7.01 -8.36 -22.17
C ASP A 444 -8.12 -8.59 -23.22
N GLN A 445 -9.18 -9.33 -22.87
CA GLN A 445 -10.29 -9.68 -23.77
C GLN A 445 -11.48 -8.72 -23.65
N VAL A 446 -11.58 -7.98 -22.55
CA VAL A 446 -12.72 -7.08 -22.29
C VAL A 446 -12.86 -5.97 -23.35
N PRO A 447 -11.79 -5.26 -23.77
CA PRO A 447 -11.92 -4.25 -24.82
C PRO A 447 -12.44 -4.81 -26.15
N GLU A 448 -11.98 -6.01 -26.54
CA GLU A 448 -12.45 -6.69 -27.76
C GLU A 448 -13.91 -7.11 -27.65
N PHE A 449 -14.34 -7.61 -26.49
CA PHE A 449 -15.74 -7.89 -26.20
C PHE A 449 -16.61 -6.63 -26.35
N LEU A 450 -16.19 -5.51 -25.74
CA LEU A 450 -16.91 -4.24 -25.79
C LEU A 450 -16.93 -3.63 -27.19
N LYS A 451 -15.82 -3.68 -27.95
CA LYS A 451 -15.74 -3.21 -29.34
C LYS A 451 -16.74 -3.98 -30.23
N ARG A 452 -16.77 -5.31 -30.13
CA ARG A 452 -17.75 -6.12 -30.87
C ARG A 452 -19.18 -5.82 -30.48
N LEU A 453 -19.43 -5.63 -29.19
CA LEU A 453 -20.75 -5.27 -28.69
C LEU A 453 -21.19 -3.92 -29.27
N ALA A 454 -20.31 -2.92 -29.29
CA ALA A 454 -20.56 -1.63 -29.93
C ALA A 454 -20.85 -1.79 -31.42
N SER A 455 -20.03 -2.54 -32.16
CA SER A 455 -20.20 -2.76 -33.59
C SER A 455 -21.53 -3.43 -33.93
N ILE A 456 -21.91 -4.48 -33.20
CA ILE A 456 -23.17 -5.21 -33.42
C ILE A 456 -24.37 -4.35 -33.03
N ASN A 457 -24.31 -3.67 -31.88
CA ASN A 457 -25.41 -2.78 -31.49
C ASN A 457 -25.56 -1.59 -32.44
N GLY A 458 -24.45 -1.11 -33.03
CA GLY A 458 -24.44 -0.04 -34.04
C GLY A 458 -25.19 -0.39 -35.33
N THR A 459 -25.49 -1.67 -35.59
CA THR A 459 -26.35 -2.08 -36.72
C THR A 459 -27.85 -2.07 -36.38
N GLY A 460 -28.21 -1.64 -35.16
CA GLY A 460 -29.59 -1.59 -34.67
C GLY A 460 -30.03 -2.85 -33.90
N ILE A 461 -29.14 -3.82 -33.68
CA ILE A 461 -29.44 -5.01 -32.88
C ILE A 461 -29.53 -4.64 -31.40
N LEU A 462 -30.55 -5.17 -30.70
CA LEU A 462 -30.74 -4.96 -29.27
C LEU A 462 -29.54 -5.46 -28.46
N LEU A 463 -29.22 -4.78 -27.35
CA LEU A 463 -28.04 -5.09 -26.54
C LEU A 463 -28.03 -6.55 -26.07
N ALA A 464 -29.17 -7.08 -25.63
CA ALA A 464 -29.31 -8.47 -25.20
C ALA A 464 -28.91 -9.47 -26.30
N ASP A 465 -29.35 -9.24 -27.53
CA ASP A 465 -29.02 -10.07 -28.70
C ASP A 465 -27.57 -9.88 -29.13
N ALA A 466 -27.04 -8.65 -29.04
CA ALA A 466 -25.64 -8.37 -29.31
C ALA A 466 -24.71 -9.13 -28.36
N ILE A 467 -25.06 -9.24 -27.07
CA ILE A 467 -24.35 -10.08 -26.09
C ILE A 467 -24.43 -11.56 -26.49
N ALA A 468 -25.61 -12.03 -26.91
CA ALA A 468 -25.82 -13.41 -27.33
C ALA A 468 -25.02 -13.80 -28.58
N ILE A 469 -24.93 -12.91 -29.57
CA ILE A 469 -24.10 -13.09 -30.77
C ILE A 469 -22.61 -13.11 -30.38
N THR A 470 -22.19 -12.18 -29.53
CA THR A 470 -20.78 -12.09 -29.09
C THR A 470 -20.34 -13.31 -28.28
N ALA A 471 -21.26 -13.95 -27.54
CA ALA A 471 -20.99 -15.19 -26.78
C ALA A 471 -20.53 -16.38 -27.64
N GLN A 472 -20.81 -16.35 -28.95
CA GLN A 472 -20.36 -17.38 -29.89
C GLN A 472 -18.90 -17.19 -30.32
N SER A 473 -18.35 -15.98 -30.17
CA SER A 473 -16.98 -15.65 -30.52
C SER A 473 -15.96 -16.25 -29.53
N ASN A 474 -14.70 -16.38 -29.98
CA ASN A 474 -13.61 -16.83 -29.11
C ASN A 474 -13.16 -15.70 -28.17
N MET A 475 -13.68 -15.69 -26.95
CA MET A 475 -13.39 -14.70 -25.90
C MET A 475 -12.51 -15.28 -24.77
N GLY A 476 -11.76 -16.35 -25.03
CA GLY A 476 -10.89 -16.99 -24.05
C GLY A 476 -11.62 -17.31 -22.73
N LYS A 477 -11.04 -16.89 -21.59
CA LYS A 477 -11.62 -17.07 -20.25
C LYS A 477 -12.91 -16.27 -20.01
N LEU A 478 -13.16 -15.21 -20.78
CA LEU A 478 -14.36 -14.39 -20.65
C LEU A 478 -15.59 -15.10 -21.26
N ARG A 479 -15.38 -16.05 -22.17
CA ARG A 479 -16.46 -16.77 -22.88
C ARG A 479 -17.43 -17.48 -21.94
N SER A 480 -16.93 -18.15 -20.89
CA SER A 480 -17.79 -18.85 -19.93
C SER A 480 -18.71 -17.87 -19.20
N GLU A 481 -18.17 -16.71 -18.82
CA GLU A 481 -18.91 -15.69 -18.10
C GLU A 481 -19.95 -14.98 -18.99
N ILE A 482 -19.61 -14.69 -20.25
CA ILE A 482 -20.57 -14.14 -21.22
C ILE A 482 -21.72 -15.12 -21.46
N LYS A 483 -21.42 -16.42 -21.59
CA LYS A 483 -22.46 -17.45 -21.73
C LYS A 483 -23.39 -17.53 -20.52
N CYS A 484 -22.85 -17.38 -19.31
CA CYS A 484 -23.67 -17.29 -18.11
C CYS A 484 -24.58 -16.06 -18.16
N THR A 485 -24.08 -14.91 -18.60
CA THR A 485 -24.89 -13.69 -18.78
C THR A 485 -26.01 -13.88 -19.80
N VAL A 486 -25.74 -14.56 -20.92
CA VAL A 486 -26.79 -14.91 -21.91
C VAL A 486 -27.83 -15.86 -21.31
N ALA A 487 -27.40 -16.82 -20.50
CA ALA A 487 -28.32 -17.72 -19.80
C ALA A 487 -29.19 -16.95 -18.79
N ASP A 488 -28.61 -16.02 -18.03
CA ASP A 488 -29.33 -15.13 -17.11
C ASP A 488 -30.42 -14.35 -17.87
N ILE A 489 -30.09 -13.73 -19.00
CA ILE A 489 -31.04 -12.97 -19.83
C ILE A 489 -32.16 -13.88 -20.37
N ARG A 490 -31.82 -15.08 -20.86
CA ARG A 490 -32.80 -16.05 -21.38
C ARG A 490 -33.75 -16.57 -20.30
N TRP A 491 -33.32 -16.62 -19.04
CA TRP A 491 -34.15 -16.99 -17.88
C TRP A 491 -35.02 -15.84 -17.36
N ASN A 492 -35.39 -14.89 -18.24
CA ASN A 492 -36.27 -13.76 -17.96
C ASN A 492 -35.76 -12.83 -16.84
N SER A 493 -34.43 -12.75 -16.63
CA SER A 493 -33.87 -11.67 -15.83
C SER A 493 -33.78 -10.39 -16.67
N ASN A 494 -34.00 -9.24 -16.04
CA ASN A 494 -33.76 -7.95 -16.67
C ASN A 494 -32.27 -7.87 -17.10
N LEU A 495 -31.98 -7.31 -18.27
CA LEU A 495 -30.63 -7.11 -18.79
C LEU A 495 -29.73 -6.40 -17.78
N GLU A 496 -30.28 -5.42 -17.05
CA GLU A 496 -29.58 -4.71 -15.97
C GLU A 496 -29.12 -5.67 -14.87
N GLU A 497 -30.00 -6.56 -14.42
CA GLU A 497 -29.72 -7.53 -13.36
C GLU A 497 -28.73 -8.60 -13.85
N ALA A 498 -28.83 -9.03 -15.11
CA ALA A 498 -27.86 -9.93 -15.73
C ALA A 498 -26.46 -9.28 -15.81
N LEU A 499 -26.37 -7.99 -16.17
CA LEU A 499 -25.12 -7.24 -16.20
C LEU A 499 -24.55 -6.99 -14.80
N LYS A 500 -25.39 -6.75 -13.78
CA LYS A 500 -24.97 -6.68 -12.37
C LYS A 500 -24.40 -8.01 -11.86
N ARG A 501 -25.02 -9.14 -12.23
CA ARG A 501 -24.47 -10.47 -11.90
C ARG A 501 -23.19 -10.74 -12.66
N PHE A 502 -23.09 -10.28 -13.91
CA PHE A 502 -21.85 -10.36 -14.69
C PHE A 502 -20.72 -9.54 -14.05
N GLU A 503 -21.04 -8.34 -13.56
CA GLU A 503 -20.14 -7.49 -12.75
C GLU A 503 -19.67 -8.25 -11.51
N ALA A 504 -20.57 -8.87 -10.75
CA ALA A 504 -20.21 -9.60 -9.53
C ALA A 504 -19.34 -10.85 -9.79
N ARG A 505 -19.46 -11.47 -10.97
CA ARG A 505 -18.62 -12.60 -11.38
C ARG A 505 -17.22 -12.18 -11.82
N ILE A 506 -17.09 -11.00 -12.44
CA ILE A 506 -15.80 -10.48 -12.92
C ILE A 506 -15.18 -9.53 -11.90
N ARG A 507 -14.08 -9.96 -11.29
CA ARG A 507 -13.42 -9.24 -10.19
C ARG A 507 -12.40 -8.18 -10.63
N THR A 508 -12.56 -7.58 -11.81
CA THR A 508 -11.60 -6.59 -12.33
C THR A 508 -12.23 -5.21 -12.40
N ASN A 509 -11.51 -4.18 -11.95
CA ASN A 509 -12.06 -2.83 -11.78
C ASN A 509 -12.52 -2.22 -13.12
N MET A 510 -11.69 -2.36 -14.17
CA MET A 510 -11.99 -1.88 -15.52
C MET A 510 -13.32 -2.48 -16.02
N THR A 511 -13.45 -3.81 -15.96
CA THR A 511 -14.63 -4.50 -16.48
C THR A 511 -15.88 -4.17 -15.69
N ARG A 512 -15.80 -4.13 -14.36
CA ARG A 512 -16.95 -3.77 -13.54
C ARG A 512 -17.50 -2.40 -13.89
N ARG A 513 -16.63 -1.37 -13.96
CA ARG A 513 -17.01 -0.02 -14.37
C ARG A 513 -17.63 0.02 -15.77
N SER A 514 -17.02 -0.66 -16.74
CA SER A 514 -17.56 -0.73 -18.10
C SER A 514 -18.95 -1.38 -18.13
N LEU A 515 -19.15 -2.49 -17.40
CA LEU A 515 -20.44 -3.18 -17.34
C LEU A 515 -21.51 -2.35 -16.64
N THR A 516 -21.19 -1.69 -15.52
CA THR A 516 -22.12 -0.82 -14.80
C THR A 516 -22.52 0.40 -15.64
N LEU A 517 -21.56 1.00 -16.36
CA LEU A 517 -21.82 2.09 -17.31
C LEU A 517 -22.81 1.67 -18.39
N ILE A 518 -22.59 0.51 -19.00
CA ILE A 518 -23.47 -0.04 -20.04
C ILE A 518 -24.84 -0.38 -19.47
N ALA A 519 -24.90 -0.99 -18.28
CA ALA A 519 -26.16 -1.31 -17.62
C ALA A 519 -26.99 -0.04 -17.36
N LYS A 520 -26.36 1.01 -16.81
CA LYS A 520 -27.06 2.25 -16.50
C LYS A 520 -27.48 3.04 -17.75
N ALA A 521 -26.65 3.02 -18.78
CA ALA A 521 -27.00 3.59 -20.08
C ALA A 521 -28.19 2.85 -20.72
N SER A 522 -28.21 1.52 -20.67
CA SER A 522 -29.31 0.72 -21.23
C SER A 522 -30.66 0.97 -20.59
N GLU A 523 -30.70 1.46 -19.35
CA GLU A 523 -31.95 1.81 -18.65
C GLU A 523 -32.50 3.15 -19.12
N SER A 524 -31.62 4.06 -19.56
CA SER A 524 -31.92 5.49 -19.62
C SER A 524 -31.85 6.07 -21.03
N THR A 525 -31.23 5.36 -21.99
CA THR A 525 -30.98 5.87 -23.35
C THR A 525 -31.38 4.86 -24.42
N GLY A 526 -31.92 5.36 -25.54
CA GLY A 526 -32.18 4.55 -26.73
C GLY A 526 -30.97 4.40 -27.66
N ASP A 527 -29.99 5.32 -27.58
CA ASP A 527 -28.75 5.31 -28.37
C ASP A 527 -27.58 4.82 -27.51
N ILE A 528 -27.61 3.53 -27.17
CA ILE A 528 -26.59 2.91 -26.34
C ILE A 528 -25.28 2.66 -27.11
N HIS A 529 -25.31 2.68 -28.44
CA HIS A 529 -24.14 2.47 -29.29
C HIS A 529 -23.02 3.47 -28.96
N LYS A 530 -23.34 4.76 -28.85
CA LYS A 530 -22.39 5.82 -28.50
C LYS A 530 -21.77 5.63 -27.11
N VAL A 531 -22.53 5.06 -26.18
CA VAL A 531 -22.06 4.77 -24.83
C VAL A 531 -21.10 3.59 -24.86
N ILE A 532 -21.49 2.47 -25.48
CA ILE A 532 -20.64 1.26 -25.56
C ILE A 532 -19.35 1.57 -26.32
N SER A 533 -19.40 2.35 -27.41
CA SER A 533 -18.19 2.73 -28.15
C SER A 533 -17.23 3.57 -27.31
N THR A 534 -17.74 4.57 -26.57
CA THR A 534 -16.90 5.38 -25.67
C THR A 534 -16.26 4.53 -24.56
N VAL A 535 -17.01 3.57 -24.00
CA VAL A 535 -16.51 2.65 -22.96
C VAL A 535 -15.50 1.65 -23.54
N ALA A 536 -15.70 1.20 -24.79
CA ALA A 536 -14.78 0.31 -25.49
C ALA A 536 -13.44 1.00 -25.80
N ASP A 537 -13.49 2.25 -26.26
CA ASP A 537 -12.28 3.07 -26.50
C ASP A 537 -11.52 3.32 -25.19
N ASP A 538 -12.23 3.61 -24.10
CA ASP A 538 -11.62 3.81 -22.78
C ASP A 538 -10.91 2.54 -22.28
N ALA A 539 -11.57 1.39 -22.41
CA ALA A 539 -10.99 0.10 -22.02
C ALA A 539 -9.76 -0.26 -22.87
N ASP A 540 -9.75 0.13 -24.15
CA ASP A 540 -8.60 -0.08 -25.05
C ASP A 540 -7.41 0.79 -24.66
N ILE A 541 -7.66 2.08 -24.35
CA ILE A 541 -6.63 3.00 -23.84
C ILE A 541 -6.05 2.46 -22.53
N GLU A 542 -6.89 2.05 -21.56
CA GLU A 542 -6.44 1.50 -20.29
C GLU A 542 -5.58 0.23 -20.49
N LYS A 543 -5.99 -0.66 -21.39
CA LYS A 543 -5.21 -1.85 -21.75
C LYS A 543 -3.85 -1.51 -22.34
N ASN A 544 -3.79 -0.54 -23.25
CA ASN A 544 -2.53 -0.13 -23.88
C ASN A 544 -1.61 0.55 -22.86
N LEU A 545 -2.13 1.40 -21.98
CA LEU A 545 -1.37 2.01 -20.88
C LEU A 545 -0.81 0.95 -19.91
N LYS A 546 -1.60 -0.07 -19.55
CA LYS A 546 -1.12 -1.20 -18.72
C LYS A 546 0.01 -1.97 -19.40
N LYS A 547 -0.07 -2.17 -20.72
CA LYS A 547 0.98 -2.83 -21.50
C LYS A 547 2.26 -2.00 -21.54
N GLU A 548 2.17 -0.71 -21.86
CA GLU A 548 3.29 0.24 -21.86
C GLU A 548 3.98 0.25 -20.49
N ARG A 549 3.21 0.43 -19.42
CA ARG A 549 3.70 0.38 -18.04
C ARG A 549 4.44 -0.92 -17.73
N SER A 550 3.88 -2.06 -18.12
CA SER A 550 4.51 -3.37 -17.86
C SER A 550 5.83 -3.56 -18.61
N ALA A 551 5.96 -2.97 -19.80
CA ALA A 551 7.18 -3.02 -20.59
C ALA A 551 8.27 -2.12 -19.99
N GLU A 552 7.92 -0.90 -19.57
CA GLU A 552 8.84 0.00 -18.87
C GLU A 552 9.29 -0.60 -17.53
N MET A 553 8.35 -1.12 -16.73
CA MET A 553 8.66 -1.77 -15.44
C MET A 553 9.54 -3.02 -15.61
N PHE A 554 9.38 -3.78 -16.70
CA PHE A 554 10.23 -4.94 -16.99
C PHE A 554 11.71 -4.57 -17.15
N ILE A 555 12.02 -3.42 -17.75
CA ILE A 555 13.39 -2.94 -17.91
C ILE A 555 14.05 -2.75 -16.54
N TYR A 556 13.35 -2.15 -15.58
CA TYR A 556 13.89 -1.92 -14.24
C TYR A 556 14.11 -3.22 -13.46
N VAL A 557 13.18 -4.18 -13.56
CA VAL A 557 13.36 -5.52 -12.99
C VAL A 557 14.60 -6.20 -13.57
N PHE A 558 14.79 -6.09 -14.88
CA PHE A 558 15.95 -6.67 -15.57
C PHE A 558 17.26 -6.04 -15.09
N ILE A 559 17.33 -4.71 -14.96
CA ILE A 559 18.53 -4.02 -14.45
C ILE A 559 18.86 -4.50 -13.03
N ILE A 560 17.88 -4.57 -12.12
CA ILE A 560 18.11 -5.05 -10.74
C ILE A 560 18.66 -6.48 -10.75
N PHE A 561 18.17 -7.34 -11.65
CA PHE A 561 18.68 -8.70 -11.79
C PHE A 561 20.14 -8.73 -12.26
N VAL A 562 20.48 -7.94 -13.27
CA VAL A 562 21.87 -7.82 -13.76
C VAL A 562 22.80 -7.31 -12.66
N THR A 563 22.41 -6.25 -11.93
CA THR A 563 23.22 -5.72 -10.82
C THR A 563 23.40 -6.76 -9.71
N PHE A 564 22.35 -7.50 -9.36
CA PHE A 564 22.47 -8.58 -8.38
C PHE A 564 23.44 -9.66 -8.85
N CYS A 565 23.39 -10.07 -10.12
CA CYS A 565 24.36 -11.01 -10.68
C CYS A 565 25.80 -10.48 -10.61
N VAL A 566 26.02 -9.19 -10.90
CA VAL A 566 27.34 -8.56 -10.77
C VAL A 566 27.81 -8.56 -9.32
N PHE A 567 26.94 -8.19 -8.38
CA PHE A 567 27.23 -8.26 -6.94
C PHE A 567 27.62 -9.68 -6.53
N LEU A 568 26.83 -10.67 -6.94
CA LEU A 568 27.04 -12.08 -6.62
C LEU A 568 28.38 -12.57 -7.18
N VAL A 569 28.70 -12.26 -8.44
CA VAL A 569 29.99 -12.62 -9.05
C VAL A 569 31.16 -12.00 -8.29
N ILE A 570 31.08 -10.74 -7.89
CA ILE A 570 32.16 -10.09 -7.14
C ILE A 570 32.32 -10.71 -5.75
N VAL A 571 31.21 -10.92 -5.04
CA VAL A 571 31.20 -11.58 -3.73
C VAL A 571 31.76 -13.00 -3.82
N TYR A 572 31.42 -13.75 -4.86
CA TYR A 572 32.00 -15.05 -5.15
C TYR A 572 33.52 -14.97 -5.38
N VAL A 573 33.98 -14.04 -6.22
CA VAL A 573 35.42 -13.88 -6.47
C VAL A 573 36.17 -13.52 -5.19
N LEU A 574 35.59 -12.65 -4.35
CA LEU A 574 36.15 -12.31 -3.06
C LEU A 574 36.22 -13.54 -2.14
N ALA A 575 35.13 -14.30 -2.03
CA ALA A 575 35.08 -15.46 -1.16
C ALA A 575 36.01 -16.60 -1.63
N ALA A 576 36.05 -16.91 -2.94
CA ALA A 576 36.77 -18.04 -3.49
C ALA A 576 38.27 -17.78 -3.72
N PHE A 577 38.66 -16.55 -4.08
CA PHE A 577 40.05 -16.24 -4.41
C PHE A 577 40.72 -15.30 -3.41
N PHE A 578 40.00 -14.29 -2.91
CA PHE A 578 40.60 -13.27 -2.05
C PHE A 578 40.76 -13.74 -0.62
N LEU A 579 39.70 -14.26 0.04
CA LEU A 579 39.79 -14.68 1.44
C LEU A 579 40.82 -15.79 1.69
N PRO A 580 40.91 -16.87 0.88
CA PRO A 580 41.92 -17.91 1.11
C PRO A 580 43.35 -17.41 0.97
N ALA A 581 43.58 -16.39 0.14
CA ALA A 581 44.89 -15.76 0.00
C ALA A 581 45.29 -14.97 1.27
N LEU A 582 44.32 -14.49 2.05
CA LEU A 582 44.54 -13.76 3.30
C LEU A 582 44.81 -14.67 4.50
N ASP A 583 44.23 -15.87 4.52
CA ASP A 583 44.41 -16.85 5.60
C ASP A 583 45.84 -17.47 5.63
N GLY A 584 46.71 -17.05 4.71
CA GLY A 584 48.10 -17.54 4.63
C GLY A 584 48.23 -18.97 4.11
N SER A 585 47.15 -19.57 3.60
CA SER A 585 47.14 -20.92 3.00
C SER A 585 48.16 -21.09 1.86
N SER A 586 48.53 -19.99 1.20
CA SER A 586 49.56 -19.92 0.16
C SER A 586 50.90 -19.35 0.63
N ASN A 587 50.96 -18.64 1.77
CA ASN A 587 52.19 -18.04 2.30
C ASN A 587 52.08 -17.79 3.83
N PRO A 588 52.76 -18.59 4.69
CA PRO A 588 52.66 -18.47 6.16
C PRO A 588 53.12 -17.12 6.72
N ALA A 589 53.93 -16.36 5.98
CA ALA A 589 54.37 -15.02 6.35
C ALA A 589 53.25 -13.95 6.29
N MET A 590 52.11 -14.26 5.66
CA MET A 590 50.92 -13.39 5.61
C MET A 590 49.81 -13.84 6.58
N SER A 591 50.02 -14.92 7.36
CA SER A 591 49.03 -15.38 8.34
C SER A 591 48.89 -14.36 9.46
N MET A 592 47.75 -13.67 9.52
CA MET A 592 47.39 -12.75 10.59
C MET A 592 46.52 -13.49 11.61
N GLY A 593 46.98 -13.53 12.87
CA GLY A 593 46.25 -14.18 13.95
C GLY A 593 44.90 -13.50 14.22
N GLY A 594 43.82 -14.26 14.22
CA GLY A 594 42.46 -13.77 14.48
C GLY A 594 41.54 -13.68 13.25
N PHE A 595 42.04 -13.99 12.05
CA PHE A 595 41.22 -14.14 10.85
C PHE A 595 40.72 -15.59 10.73
N ASP A 596 39.40 -15.81 10.75
CA ASP A 596 38.79 -17.12 10.50
C ASP A 596 38.16 -17.15 9.10
N LEU A 597 38.80 -17.84 8.16
CA LEU A 597 38.32 -17.98 6.79
C LEU A 597 36.86 -18.48 6.71
N LYS A 598 36.45 -19.39 7.59
CA LYS A 598 35.09 -19.93 7.59
C LYS A 598 34.07 -18.89 8.03
N GLU A 599 34.41 -18.07 9.04
CA GLU A 599 33.56 -16.98 9.54
C GLU A 599 33.27 -15.96 8.44
N TYR A 600 34.32 -15.48 7.74
CA TYR A 600 34.15 -14.51 6.66
C TYR A 600 33.39 -15.12 5.47
N THR A 601 33.72 -16.35 5.06
CA THR A 601 33.04 -17.02 3.94
C THR A 601 31.53 -17.17 4.21
N LEU A 602 31.15 -17.53 5.44
CA LEU A 602 29.75 -17.61 5.88
C LEU A 602 29.07 -16.24 5.84
N LEU A 603 29.75 -15.17 6.26
CA LEU A 603 29.22 -13.82 6.21
C LEU A 603 28.98 -13.33 4.77
N PHE A 604 29.89 -13.62 3.83
CA PHE A 604 29.70 -13.31 2.41
C PHE A 604 28.54 -14.09 1.81
N PHE A 605 28.38 -15.36 2.17
CA PHE A 605 27.24 -16.18 1.78
C PHE A 605 25.92 -15.57 2.28
N HIS A 606 25.86 -15.18 3.55
CA HIS A 606 24.67 -14.54 4.13
C HIS A 606 24.39 -13.16 3.53
N ALA A 607 25.43 -12.39 3.22
CA ALA A 607 25.28 -11.14 2.48
C ALA A 607 24.62 -11.39 1.12
N ALA A 608 25.04 -12.43 0.39
CA ALA A 608 24.45 -12.76 -0.91
C ALA A 608 22.99 -13.25 -0.82
N LEU A 609 22.66 -14.07 0.18
CA LEU A 609 21.28 -14.49 0.43
C LEU A 609 20.36 -13.33 0.84
N LEU A 610 20.78 -12.51 1.80
CA LEU A 610 20.01 -11.36 2.28
C LEU A 610 19.85 -10.31 1.19
N GLN A 611 20.90 -10.08 0.40
CA GLN A 611 20.85 -9.16 -0.74
C GLN A 611 19.94 -9.68 -1.86
N GLY A 612 19.93 -11.00 -2.11
CA GLY A 612 19.04 -11.63 -3.08
C GLY A 612 17.57 -11.55 -2.64
N LEU A 613 17.30 -11.77 -1.35
CA LEU A 613 15.98 -11.57 -0.75
C LEU A 613 15.50 -10.12 -0.92
N GLY A 614 16.32 -9.16 -0.49
CA GLY A 614 15.97 -7.73 -0.55
C GLY A 614 15.80 -7.22 -1.98
N SER A 615 16.75 -7.51 -2.86
CA SER A 615 16.73 -7.08 -4.27
C SER A 615 15.59 -7.71 -5.04
N GLY A 616 15.23 -8.95 -4.75
CA GLY A 616 14.06 -9.59 -5.34
C GLY A 616 12.73 -8.97 -4.89
N MET A 617 12.61 -8.58 -3.61
CA MET A 617 11.41 -7.88 -3.12
C MET A 617 11.27 -6.51 -3.79
N VAL A 618 12.38 -5.77 -3.88
CA VAL A 618 12.42 -4.48 -4.57
C VAL A 618 12.06 -4.65 -6.05
N ALA A 619 12.65 -5.62 -6.75
CA ALA A 619 12.33 -5.91 -8.14
C ALA A 619 10.84 -6.20 -8.34
N GLY A 620 10.21 -7.03 -7.50
CA GLY A 620 8.78 -7.31 -7.66
C GLY A 620 7.88 -6.12 -7.36
N LYS A 621 8.23 -5.32 -6.34
CA LYS A 621 7.49 -4.09 -6.01
C LYS A 621 7.59 -3.08 -7.15
N MET A 622 8.76 -2.92 -7.76
CA MET A 622 8.99 -2.06 -8.92
C MET A 622 8.46 -2.62 -10.24
N GLY A 623 8.30 -3.94 -10.35
CA GLY A 623 7.86 -4.63 -11.56
C GLY A 623 6.34 -4.83 -11.68
N SER A 624 5.67 -5.00 -10.54
CA SER A 624 4.25 -5.35 -10.48
C SER A 624 3.43 -4.51 -9.50
N GLY A 625 4.03 -3.55 -8.80
CA GLY A 625 3.38 -2.72 -7.79
C GLY A 625 3.11 -3.40 -6.44
N SER A 626 3.42 -4.70 -6.31
CA SER A 626 3.14 -5.49 -5.11
C SER A 626 4.38 -6.24 -4.58
N ILE A 627 4.53 -6.25 -3.26
CA ILE A 627 5.62 -6.98 -2.57
C ILE A 627 5.42 -8.50 -2.72
N SER A 628 4.16 -8.96 -2.75
CA SER A 628 3.81 -10.37 -2.93
C SER A 628 4.37 -10.96 -4.22
N SER A 629 4.34 -10.21 -5.31
CA SER A 629 5.01 -10.59 -6.56
C SER A 629 6.53 -10.59 -6.46
N GLY A 630 7.13 -9.88 -5.51
CA GLY A 630 8.57 -9.87 -5.25
C GLY A 630 9.11 -11.15 -4.66
N LEU A 631 8.26 -11.95 -4.01
CA LEU A 631 8.68 -13.26 -3.47
C LEU A 631 9.24 -14.18 -4.55
N LYS A 632 8.70 -14.17 -5.79
CA LYS A 632 9.23 -15.01 -6.88
C LYS A 632 10.64 -14.60 -7.31
N HIS A 633 10.91 -13.30 -7.36
CA HIS A 633 12.22 -12.77 -7.72
C HIS A 633 13.22 -12.99 -6.59
N SER A 634 12.78 -12.81 -5.34
CA SER A 634 13.57 -13.06 -4.13
C SER A 634 14.00 -14.51 -4.06
N LEU A 635 13.05 -15.43 -4.21
CA LEU A 635 13.34 -16.87 -4.19
C LEU A 635 14.27 -17.27 -5.33
N ALA A 636 14.07 -16.73 -6.54
CA ALA A 636 14.95 -16.99 -7.68
C ALA A 636 16.40 -16.51 -7.42
N MET A 637 16.57 -15.28 -6.95
CA MET A 637 17.89 -14.71 -6.63
C MET A 637 18.59 -15.45 -5.49
N MET A 638 17.85 -15.76 -4.41
CA MET A 638 18.38 -16.57 -3.31
C MET A 638 18.78 -17.96 -3.78
N THR A 639 18.00 -18.59 -4.66
CA THR A 639 18.34 -19.91 -5.21
C THR A 639 19.62 -19.85 -6.04
N VAL A 640 19.79 -18.83 -6.88
CA VAL A 640 21.03 -18.63 -7.64
C VAL A 640 22.22 -18.42 -6.71
N SER A 641 22.06 -17.61 -5.65
CA SER A 641 23.10 -17.41 -4.62
C SER A 641 23.44 -18.70 -3.88
N TYR A 642 22.43 -19.45 -3.45
CA TYR A 642 22.60 -20.71 -2.73
C TYR A 642 23.34 -21.75 -3.57
N VAL A 643 22.88 -21.96 -4.81
CA VAL A 643 23.50 -22.91 -5.75
C VAL A 643 24.94 -22.51 -6.05
N LEU A 644 25.21 -21.22 -6.24
CA LEU A 644 26.56 -20.77 -6.56
C LEU A 644 27.53 -20.98 -5.39
N PHE A 645 27.14 -20.63 -4.16
CA PHE A 645 28.00 -20.86 -3.01
C PHE A 645 28.17 -22.35 -2.71
N THR A 646 27.09 -23.13 -2.72
CA THR A 646 27.15 -24.58 -2.37
C THR A 646 27.94 -25.42 -3.40
N LEU A 647 27.95 -25.02 -4.68
CA LEU A 647 28.64 -25.78 -5.72
C LEU A 647 30.09 -25.36 -5.95
N PHE A 648 30.45 -24.09 -5.66
CA PHE A 648 31.74 -23.52 -6.05
C PHE A 648 32.62 -23.06 -4.87
N ILE A 649 32.10 -23.02 -3.65
CA ILE A 649 32.82 -22.70 -2.41
C ILE A 649 32.58 -23.86 -1.43
#